data_AF-A0A9P8G2G8-F1
#
_entry.id   AF-A0A9P8G2G8-F1
#
_cell.length_a   1.000
_cell.length_b   1.000
_cell.length_c   1.000
_cell.angle_alpha   90.00
_cell.angle_beta   90.00
_cell.angle_gamma   90.00
#
_symmetry.space_group_name_H-M   'P 1'
#
loop_
_entity.id
_entity.type
_entity.pdbx_description
1 polymer ?
#
loop_
_entity_poly.entity_id
_entity_poly.type
_entity_poly.pdbx_seq_one_letter_code
_entity_poly.pdbx_strand_id
1 'polypeptide(L)'
;MSSQQSVYTGFWTNWAEGQILGTTLTLSARDGAYLIAILALFVKVTGGFLWRIISFVLFRNSPTSGWNGLFHQQQAILRNSTSGGTALFQFLQSAWCWREKAKSTIPRSMRLALLAAIHIAIFAIAGAFSSRVAVTDSQVLLVSPNCGLWSFLSQNDEDRVSYRQVSTCTPLDIRNRITGFQPGNASLLGDDHRTDPTLQWQSLLLGQSWVTGGDATFSFSNATINSDARLIGSIGESQPYTVDVEQYHTSDADSYYGSSFQPIDGLVRNDSAAISLFILINNAGYDDPVEDPWFNATRFQNSVYSSEQIFQVLGCSSEYLVCRPQVSGSPICGHVANISASVPTVYSEDQRIDFNVVQNTLLPRFTAATTRNAMTHVPQFLGADSLLASSYVYQWSSLDLPDDQWTVELSNWFSTSLISLQLFSASYVQSDTPQWSSFSKISPSAGERWMCTNQIVHRDDHTSFSVLGLSIVLGVGCIIILISLILKDLVTWIQSDTEENDVRTQTWTELGLLQLQRKVLETSNPTAPAWVGEGDVPTVSSGESFEMDLRPSSRHDIEQGRPFISKSTGSRRAPDATTPDARLSSTEQPVLVFLGQFEPGSGQPDFTEDVTDDGEVAEPGYVTGAGGSSEALADAWGIHGATPAAADAWGTRNIATTTAAEADA
;
A
#
# COMPACT_ATOMS: atom_id res chain seq x y z
N MET A 1 -15.99 6.77 16.80
CA MET A 1 -15.06 5.96 17.62
C MET A 1 -14.83 4.65 16.87
N SER A 2 -13.59 4.26 16.58
CA SER A 2 -13.30 3.13 15.70
C SER A 2 -13.47 1.77 16.39
N SER A 3 -14.30 0.91 15.81
CA SER A 3 -14.34 -0.53 16.11
C SER A 3 -13.09 -1.18 15.52
N GLN A 4 -12.04 -1.33 16.34
CA GLN A 4 -10.75 -1.84 15.86
C GLN A 4 -10.90 -3.22 15.21
N GLN A 5 -10.63 -3.26 13.90
CA GLN A 5 -10.42 -4.50 13.17
C GLN A 5 -9.12 -5.11 13.67
N SER A 6 -9.23 -6.22 14.41
CA SER A 6 -8.08 -6.97 14.90
C SER A 6 -7.36 -7.65 13.73
N VAL A 7 -6.36 -6.95 13.19
CA VAL A 7 -5.40 -7.48 12.24
C VAL A 7 -4.54 -8.52 12.93
N TYR A 8 -4.31 -9.65 12.25
CA TYR A 8 -3.43 -10.70 12.75
C TYR A 8 -1.97 -10.31 12.56
N THR A 9 -1.27 -10.02 13.66
CA THR A 9 0.19 -9.82 13.68
C THR A 9 0.89 -11.15 13.92
N GLY A 10 1.72 -11.60 12.98
CA GLY A 10 2.39 -12.90 13.06
C GLY A 10 2.49 -13.60 11.70
N PHE A 11 2.78 -14.91 11.74
CA PHE A 11 2.97 -15.76 10.56
C PHE A 11 1.65 -16.41 10.13
N TRP A 12 1.29 -16.25 8.85
CA TRP A 12 0.11 -16.84 8.22
C TRP A 12 0.40 -17.20 6.75
N THR A 13 -0.60 -17.74 6.04
CA THR A 13 -0.45 -18.18 4.64
C THR A 13 -1.55 -17.57 3.78
N ASN A 14 -1.17 -16.82 2.73
CA ASN A 14 -2.07 -16.44 1.64
C ASN A 14 -2.27 -17.65 0.72
N TRP A 15 -3.40 -18.35 0.85
CA TRP A 15 -3.67 -19.57 0.07
C TRP A 15 -3.80 -19.32 -1.44
N ALA A 16 -4.14 -18.09 -1.86
CA ALA A 16 -4.22 -17.71 -3.27
C ALA A 16 -2.83 -17.71 -3.97
N GLU A 17 -1.75 -17.58 -3.21
CA GLU A 17 -0.36 -17.76 -3.67
C GLU A 17 0.18 -19.18 -3.40
N GLY A 18 -0.63 -20.04 -2.80
CA GLY A 18 -0.25 -21.38 -2.36
C GLY A 18 0.69 -21.40 -1.14
N GLN A 19 0.90 -22.60 -0.61
CA GLN A 19 1.54 -22.81 0.69
C GLN A 19 2.96 -22.22 0.80
N ILE A 20 3.73 -22.14 -0.30
CA ILE A 20 5.15 -21.74 -0.27
C ILE A 20 5.32 -20.24 -0.49
N LEU A 21 4.75 -19.67 -1.55
CA LEU A 21 4.92 -18.25 -1.89
C LEU A 21 4.16 -17.37 -0.89
N GLY A 22 2.91 -17.74 -0.60
CA GLY A 22 2.02 -16.98 0.29
C GLY A 22 2.37 -17.04 1.79
N THR A 23 3.43 -17.73 2.20
CA THR A 23 3.86 -17.70 3.63
C THR A 23 4.29 -16.29 3.99
N THR A 24 3.50 -15.63 4.83
CA THR A 24 3.52 -14.18 5.07
C THR A 24 3.67 -13.87 6.56
N LEU A 25 4.41 -12.82 6.87
CA LEU A 25 4.58 -12.24 8.21
C LEU A 25 3.98 -10.83 8.23
N THR A 26 2.89 -10.61 8.94
CA THR A 26 2.31 -9.26 9.13
C THR A 26 2.79 -8.63 10.43
N LEU A 27 3.24 -7.39 10.35
CA LEU A 27 3.68 -6.54 11.46
C LEU A 27 2.93 -5.22 11.46
N SER A 28 2.96 -4.47 12.57
CA SER A 28 2.54 -3.06 12.56
C SER A 28 3.45 -2.27 11.60
N ALA A 29 2.95 -1.18 11.00
CA ALA A 29 3.77 -0.36 10.09
C ALA A 29 5.06 0.17 10.76
N ARG A 30 5.04 0.39 12.08
CA ARG A 30 6.22 0.75 12.88
C ARG A 30 7.25 -0.37 12.96
N ASP A 31 6.81 -1.58 13.26
CA ASP A 31 7.72 -2.73 13.42
C ASP A 31 8.22 -3.24 12.06
N GLY A 32 7.40 -3.11 11.01
CA GLY A 32 7.80 -3.30 9.62
C GLY A 32 8.88 -2.33 9.18
N ALA A 33 8.78 -1.04 9.54
CA ALA A 33 9.83 -0.06 9.28
C ALA A 33 11.16 -0.42 9.99
N TYR A 34 11.11 -0.93 11.22
CA TYR A 34 12.30 -1.45 11.91
C TYR A 34 12.88 -2.68 11.19
N LEU A 35 12.05 -3.63 10.74
CA LEU A 35 12.51 -4.80 9.97
C LEU A 35 13.18 -4.40 8.65
N ILE A 36 12.59 -3.43 7.92
CA ILE A 36 13.16 -2.88 6.67
C ILE A 36 14.54 -2.25 6.92
N ALA A 37 14.68 -1.44 7.99
CA ALA A 37 15.95 -0.82 8.34
C ALA A 37 17.03 -1.85 8.73
N ILE A 38 16.65 -2.90 9.47
CA ILE A 38 17.54 -4.02 9.83
C ILE A 38 17.96 -4.80 8.57
N LEU A 39 17.05 -5.05 7.64
CA LEU A 39 17.33 -5.77 6.39
C LEU A 39 18.30 -4.99 5.49
N ALA A 40 18.11 -3.69 5.33
CA ALA A 40 19.02 -2.82 4.58
C ALA A 40 20.42 -2.75 5.22
N LEU A 41 20.49 -2.69 6.56
CA LEU A 41 21.75 -2.75 7.30
C LEU A 41 22.46 -4.11 7.13
N PHE A 42 21.71 -5.21 7.17
CA PHE A 42 22.24 -6.56 6.93
C PHE A 42 22.83 -6.69 5.52
N VAL A 43 22.09 -6.27 4.48
CA VAL A 43 22.58 -6.28 3.08
C VAL A 43 23.87 -5.44 2.94
N LYS A 44 23.94 -4.27 3.59
CA LYS A 44 25.16 -3.44 3.63
C LYS A 44 26.34 -4.16 4.28
N VAL A 45 26.12 -4.89 5.38
CA VAL A 45 27.16 -5.69 6.06
C VAL A 45 27.61 -6.86 5.17
N THR A 46 26.67 -7.62 4.59
CA THR A 46 26.96 -8.69 3.61
C THR A 46 27.80 -8.16 2.44
N GLY A 47 27.52 -6.96 1.94
CA GLY A 47 28.32 -6.30 0.90
C GLY A 47 29.77 -6.03 1.30
N GLY A 48 30.06 -5.78 2.58
CA GLY A 48 31.42 -5.68 3.10
C GLY A 48 32.16 -7.03 3.07
N PHE A 49 31.49 -8.11 3.48
CA PHE A 49 32.05 -9.47 3.41
C PHE A 49 32.24 -9.96 1.97
N LEU A 50 31.30 -9.69 1.05
CA LEU A 50 31.51 -10.02 -0.37
C LEU A 50 32.67 -9.22 -0.97
N TRP A 51 32.88 -7.95 -0.57
CA TRP A 51 34.04 -7.19 -1.01
C TRP A 51 35.38 -7.83 -0.58
N ARG A 52 35.44 -8.42 0.63
CA ARG A 52 36.61 -9.16 1.11
C ARG A 52 36.88 -10.41 0.25
N ILE A 53 35.83 -11.16 -0.14
CA ILE A 53 35.94 -12.30 -1.06
C ILE A 53 36.46 -11.83 -2.42
N ILE A 54 35.85 -10.80 -3.01
CA ILE A 54 36.28 -10.21 -4.29
C ILE A 54 37.75 -9.77 -4.22
N SER A 55 38.15 -9.10 -3.14
CA SER A 55 39.52 -8.61 -2.97
C SER A 55 40.55 -9.73 -2.85
N PHE A 56 40.23 -10.81 -2.13
CA PHE A 56 41.06 -12.02 -2.06
C PHE A 56 41.19 -12.69 -3.44
N VAL A 57 40.09 -12.79 -4.20
CA VAL A 57 40.09 -13.37 -5.56
C VAL A 57 40.92 -12.51 -6.54
N LEU A 58 40.79 -11.19 -6.49
CA LEU A 58 41.59 -10.25 -7.31
C LEU A 58 43.07 -10.31 -6.98
N PHE A 59 43.40 -10.36 -5.68
CA PHE A 59 44.77 -10.55 -5.20
C PHE A 59 45.33 -11.87 -5.71
N ARG A 60 44.61 -12.98 -5.50
CA ARG A 60 45.07 -14.33 -5.84
C ARG A 60 45.19 -14.57 -7.35
N ASN A 61 44.45 -13.83 -8.18
CA ASN A 61 44.57 -13.87 -9.64
C ASN A 61 45.49 -12.77 -10.23
N SER A 62 46.14 -11.97 -9.40
CA SER A 62 47.07 -10.94 -9.89
C SER A 62 48.36 -11.56 -10.46
N PRO A 63 48.89 -11.06 -11.58
CA PRO A 63 50.04 -11.67 -12.26
C PRO A 63 51.34 -11.49 -11.47
N THR A 64 52.13 -12.57 -11.38
CA THR A 64 53.40 -12.65 -10.66
C THR A 64 54.60 -12.05 -11.41
N SER A 65 54.38 -11.15 -12.37
CA SER A 65 55.45 -10.47 -13.13
C SER A 65 55.16 -8.98 -13.33
N GLY A 66 56.23 -8.17 -13.37
CA GLY A 66 56.12 -6.69 -13.41
C GLY A 66 56.01 -6.00 -12.05
N TRP A 67 56.70 -6.53 -11.04
CA TRP A 67 56.78 -6.05 -9.66
C TRP A 67 57.21 -4.57 -9.59
N ASN A 68 56.25 -3.65 -9.47
CA ASN A 68 56.48 -2.22 -9.30
C ASN A 68 55.73 -1.68 -8.08
N GLY A 69 56.13 -0.50 -7.58
CA GLY A 69 55.55 0.05 -6.34
C GLY A 69 54.03 0.23 -6.39
N LEU A 70 53.46 0.55 -7.56
CA LEU A 70 52.02 0.62 -7.79
C LEU A 70 51.34 -0.74 -7.55
N PHE A 71 51.89 -1.82 -8.11
CA PHE A 71 51.35 -3.18 -7.93
C PHE A 71 51.31 -3.56 -6.46
N HIS A 72 52.40 -3.34 -5.72
CA HIS A 72 52.44 -3.62 -4.28
C HIS A 72 51.44 -2.79 -3.48
N GLN A 73 51.27 -1.51 -3.80
CA GLN A 73 50.22 -0.70 -3.18
C GLN A 73 48.81 -1.21 -3.53
N GLN A 74 48.56 -1.63 -4.77
CA GLN A 74 47.27 -2.23 -5.15
C GLN A 74 47.00 -3.53 -4.37
N GLN A 75 47.98 -4.41 -4.18
CA GLN A 75 47.82 -5.61 -3.34
C GLN A 75 47.58 -5.27 -1.87
N ALA A 76 48.28 -4.28 -1.32
CA ALA A 76 48.06 -3.82 0.05
C ALA A 76 46.66 -3.17 0.26
N ILE A 77 46.15 -2.44 -0.74
CA ILE A 77 44.79 -1.89 -0.74
C ILE A 77 43.76 -3.02 -0.75
N LEU A 78 43.91 -4.03 -1.63
CA LEU A 78 43.03 -5.21 -1.67
C LEU A 78 43.01 -5.97 -0.34
N ARG A 79 44.17 -6.11 0.33
CA ARG A 79 44.28 -6.83 1.60
C ARG A 79 43.59 -6.14 2.78
N ASN A 80 43.63 -4.81 2.81
CA ASN A 80 43.24 -4.01 3.99
C ASN A 80 41.94 -3.21 3.80
N SER A 81 41.39 -3.13 2.59
CA SER A 81 40.10 -2.48 2.35
C SER A 81 38.94 -3.36 2.82
N THR A 82 38.39 -3.04 3.99
CA THR A 82 37.22 -3.71 4.59
C THR A 82 35.91 -3.51 3.81
N SER A 83 35.88 -2.61 2.81
CA SER A 83 34.70 -2.33 1.99
C SER A 83 35.08 -1.79 0.60
N GLY A 84 34.16 -1.88 -0.36
CA GLY A 84 34.33 -1.24 -1.68
C GLY A 84 34.50 0.28 -1.58
N GLY A 85 33.84 0.93 -0.61
CA GLY A 85 33.96 2.38 -0.37
C GLY A 85 35.38 2.81 0.00
N THR A 86 36.00 2.10 0.95
CA THR A 86 37.40 2.36 1.34
C THR A 86 38.38 2.01 0.21
N ALA A 87 38.14 0.93 -0.52
CA ALA A 87 38.96 0.57 -1.69
C ALA A 87 38.89 1.61 -2.82
N LEU A 88 37.69 2.07 -3.18
CA LEU A 88 37.46 3.07 -4.24
C LEU A 88 38.30 4.32 -4.00
N PHE A 89 38.22 4.91 -2.80
CA PHE A 89 38.96 6.11 -2.45
C PHE A 89 40.48 5.88 -2.52
N GLN A 90 40.97 4.77 -1.97
CA GLN A 90 42.40 4.42 -2.00
C GLN A 90 42.92 4.18 -3.42
N PHE A 91 42.14 3.53 -4.31
CA PHE A 91 42.53 3.35 -5.71
C PHE A 91 42.52 4.66 -6.50
N LEU A 92 41.58 5.57 -6.25
CA LEU A 92 41.57 6.91 -6.86
C LEU A 92 42.76 7.76 -6.39
N GLN A 93 43.04 7.78 -5.09
CA GLN A 93 44.21 8.47 -4.53
C GLN A 93 45.52 7.89 -5.10
N SER A 94 45.63 6.57 -5.20
CA SER A 94 46.76 5.88 -5.84
C SER A 94 46.91 6.27 -7.32
N ALA A 95 45.81 6.29 -8.09
CA ALA A 95 45.81 6.72 -9.49
C ALA A 95 46.31 8.16 -9.64
N TRP A 96 45.87 9.07 -8.76
CA TRP A 96 46.25 10.48 -8.77
C TRP A 96 47.74 10.71 -8.42
N CYS A 97 48.25 10.05 -7.38
CA CYS A 97 49.64 10.21 -6.94
C CYS A 97 50.65 9.62 -7.93
N TRP A 98 50.30 8.52 -8.63
CA TRP A 98 51.19 7.86 -9.59
C TRP A 98 51.01 8.30 -11.06
N ARG A 99 50.12 9.26 -11.34
CA ARG A 99 49.71 9.65 -12.71
C ARG A 99 50.86 9.99 -13.67
N GLU A 100 51.92 10.64 -13.15
CA GLU A 100 53.12 11.04 -13.88
C GLU A 100 54.33 10.14 -13.63
N LYS A 101 54.21 9.13 -12.74
CA LYS A 101 55.35 8.34 -12.23
C LYS A 101 55.60 7.03 -12.98
N ALA A 102 54.63 6.51 -13.74
CA ALA A 102 54.81 5.34 -14.58
C ALA A 102 53.81 5.30 -15.75
N LYS A 103 54.16 4.60 -16.84
CA LYS A 103 53.29 4.41 -18.01
C LYS A 103 52.15 3.43 -17.68
N SER A 104 50.94 3.71 -18.17
CA SER A 104 49.74 2.86 -17.99
C SER A 104 49.24 2.72 -16.53
N THR A 105 49.69 3.56 -15.60
CA THR A 105 49.25 3.57 -14.20
C THR A 105 47.74 3.80 -14.06
N ILE A 106 47.25 4.92 -14.60
CA ILE A 106 45.86 5.37 -14.47
C ILE A 106 44.88 4.26 -14.91
N PRO A 107 44.96 3.68 -16.13
CA PRO A 107 44.05 2.61 -16.56
C PRO A 107 44.28 1.26 -15.85
N ARG A 108 45.23 1.12 -14.91
CA ARG A 108 45.31 -0.03 -14.01
C ARG A 108 44.52 0.24 -12.72
N SER A 109 44.84 1.30 -11.99
CA SER A 109 44.10 1.67 -10.77
C SER A 109 42.63 1.99 -11.04
N MET A 110 42.31 2.64 -12.17
CA MET A 110 40.92 2.96 -12.54
C MET A 110 40.05 1.72 -12.81
N ARG A 111 40.62 0.56 -13.18
CA ARG A 111 39.84 -0.68 -13.31
C ARG A 111 39.42 -1.25 -11.96
N LEU A 112 40.31 -1.20 -10.96
CA LEU A 112 40.00 -1.61 -9.59
C LEU A 112 39.05 -0.61 -8.91
N ALA A 113 39.23 0.70 -9.15
CA ALA A 113 38.29 1.74 -8.72
C ALA A 113 36.90 1.55 -9.33
N LEU A 114 36.80 1.30 -10.65
CA LEU A 114 35.52 1.06 -11.32
C LEU A 114 34.80 -0.18 -10.76
N LEU A 115 35.52 -1.27 -10.51
CA LEU A 115 34.96 -2.47 -9.88
C LEU A 115 34.45 -2.20 -8.45
N ALA A 116 35.20 -1.41 -7.66
CA ALA A 116 34.76 -0.96 -6.35
C ALA A 116 33.50 -0.07 -6.42
N ALA A 117 33.42 0.84 -7.39
CA ALA A 117 32.25 1.69 -7.62
C ALA A 117 31.01 0.87 -8.04
N ILE A 118 31.17 -0.10 -8.94
CA ILE A 118 30.10 -1.02 -9.35
C ILE A 118 29.61 -1.84 -8.14
N HIS A 119 30.52 -2.34 -7.30
CA HIS A 119 30.16 -3.07 -6.08
C HIS A 119 29.36 -2.20 -5.09
N ILE A 120 29.77 -0.96 -4.87
CA ILE A 120 29.03 0.00 -4.04
C ILE A 120 27.63 0.24 -4.61
N ALA A 121 27.52 0.48 -5.93
CA ALA A 121 26.24 0.72 -6.59
C ALA A 121 25.29 -0.48 -6.46
N ILE A 122 25.78 -1.70 -6.71
CA ILE A 122 25.00 -2.94 -6.56
C ILE A 122 24.47 -3.09 -5.13
N PHE A 123 25.30 -2.87 -4.10
CA PHE A 123 24.85 -3.04 -2.70
C PHE A 123 24.03 -1.86 -2.16
N ALA A 124 24.19 -0.65 -2.71
CA ALA A 124 23.30 0.47 -2.43
C ALA A 124 21.90 0.21 -3.01
N ILE A 125 21.82 -0.25 -4.26
CA ILE A 125 20.56 -0.66 -4.91
C ILE A 125 19.95 -1.84 -4.15
N ALA A 126 20.70 -2.90 -3.87
CA ALA A 126 20.18 -4.06 -3.15
C ALA A 126 19.68 -3.71 -1.74
N GLY A 127 20.34 -2.78 -1.02
CA GLY A 127 19.89 -2.31 0.29
C GLY A 127 18.66 -1.38 0.24
N ALA A 128 18.49 -0.60 -0.84
CA ALA A 128 17.30 0.23 -1.05
C ALA A 128 16.08 -0.60 -1.51
N PHE A 129 16.31 -1.64 -2.30
CA PHE A 129 15.26 -2.52 -2.85
C PHE A 129 15.00 -3.79 -2.03
N SER A 130 15.75 -4.07 -0.96
CA SER A 130 15.52 -5.26 -0.12
C SER A 130 14.14 -5.29 0.51
N SER A 131 13.54 -4.11 0.77
CA SER A 131 12.13 -3.99 1.17
C SER A 131 11.18 -4.51 0.09
N ARG A 132 11.39 -4.18 -1.20
CA ARG A 132 10.52 -4.65 -2.30
C ARG A 132 10.64 -6.15 -2.62
N VAL A 133 11.71 -6.81 -2.18
CA VAL A 133 11.85 -8.27 -2.26
C VAL A 133 11.21 -8.96 -1.04
N ALA A 134 11.00 -8.22 0.04
CA ALA A 134 10.48 -8.73 1.30
C ALA A 134 8.99 -8.38 1.55
N VAL A 135 8.49 -7.23 1.11
CA VAL A 135 7.08 -6.80 1.28
C VAL A 135 6.23 -7.38 0.16
N THR A 136 5.07 -7.95 0.49
CA THR A 136 4.10 -8.45 -0.50
C THR A 136 3.14 -7.35 -0.95
N ASP A 137 2.37 -6.79 0.00
CA ASP A 137 1.44 -5.67 -0.21
C ASP A 137 0.98 -5.11 1.16
N SER A 138 0.13 -4.08 1.20
CA SER A 138 -0.64 -3.67 2.40
C SER A 138 -1.79 -4.65 2.73
N GLN A 139 -1.82 -5.83 2.10
CA GLN A 139 -2.78 -6.90 2.36
C GLN A 139 -2.49 -7.59 3.69
N VAL A 140 -3.48 -7.64 4.58
CA VAL A 140 -3.35 -8.22 5.91
C VAL A 140 -4.51 -9.14 6.25
N LEU A 141 -4.23 -10.16 7.05
CA LEU A 141 -5.23 -11.09 7.54
C LEU A 141 -6.03 -10.50 8.71
N LEU A 142 -7.35 -10.60 8.67
CA LEU A 142 -8.23 -10.31 9.80
C LEU A 142 -8.45 -11.55 10.66
N VAL A 143 -8.50 -11.37 11.98
CA VAL A 143 -8.87 -12.41 12.97
C VAL A 143 -9.74 -11.78 14.06
N SER A 144 -10.85 -12.43 14.43
CA SER A 144 -11.69 -12.01 15.56
C SER A 144 -12.23 -13.23 16.31
N PRO A 145 -12.33 -13.19 17.66
CA PRO A 145 -13.04 -14.20 18.43
C PRO A 145 -14.54 -14.24 18.08
N ASN A 146 -15.10 -13.09 17.69
CA ASN A 146 -16.50 -12.90 17.32
C ASN A 146 -16.59 -12.80 15.79
N CYS A 147 -16.10 -13.84 15.12
CA CYS A 147 -16.33 -14.07 13.70
C CYS A 147 -17.68 -14.76 13.48
N GLY A 148 -18.38 -14.36 12.43
CA GLY A 148 -19.64 -14.94 12.02
C GLY A 148 -20.43 -13.97 11.16
N LEU A 149 -21.39 -14.51 10.42
CA LEU A 149 -22.29 -13.71 9.60
C LEU A 149 -23.53 -13.35 10.40
N TRP A 150 -24.24 -12.34 9.90
CA TRP A 150 -25.67 -12.23 10.07
C TRP A 150 -26.38 -13.28 9.17
N SER A 151 -26.03 -14.57 9.36
CA SER A 151 -26.27 -15.79 8.53
C SER A 151 -25.87 -15.68 7.05
N PHE A 152 -24.98 -16.48 6.41
CA PHE A 152 -24.04 -17.59 6.74
C PHE A 152 -22.87 -17.58 5.67
N LEU A 153 -21.86 -18.47 5.72
CA LEU A 153 -20.81 -18.80 4.69
C LEU A 153 -19.49 -17.94 4.64
N SER A 154 -18.32 -18.35 4.08
CA SER A 154 -17.88 -18.44 2.65
C SER A 154 -16.48 -19.10 2.31
N GLN A 155 -16.28 -19.84 1.19
CA GLN A 155 -15.00 -19.91 0.37
C GLN A 155 -13.88 -20.95 0.70
N ASN A 156 -12.97 -21.19 -0.28
CA ASN A 156 -11.50 -21.48 -0.32
C ASN A 156 -11.06 -21.17 -1.81
N ASP A 157 -9.86 -21.54 -2.33
CA ASP A 157 -9.36 -20.95 -3.60
C ASP A 157 -9.81 -21.55 -4.96
N GLU A 158 -10.13 -22.85 -5.08
CA GLU A 158 -10.92 -23.32 -6.24
C GLU A 158 -12.34 -22.70 -6.22
N ASP A 159 -12.70 -22.09 -5.10
CA ASP A 159 -14.07 -21.74 -4.77
C ASP A 159 -14.37 -20.27 -5.01
N ARG A 160 -13.42 -19.50 -5.52
CA ARG A 160 -13.59 -18.09 -5.89
C ARG A 160 -14.81 -17.93 -6.81
N VAL A 161 -15.83 -17.24 -6.32
CA VAL A 161 -17.00 -16.83 -7.09
C VAL A 161 -16.79 -15.39 -7.55
N SER A 162 -17.09 -15.11 -8.82
CA SER A 162 -17.14 -13.74 -9.36
C SER A 162 -18.59 -13.31 -9.57
N TYR A 163 -18.85 -12.01 -9.44
CA TYR A 163 -20.17 -11.41 -9.56
C TYR A 163 -20.12 -10.17 -10.44
N ARG A 164 -21.19 -9.95 -11.19
CA ARG A 164 -21.42 -8.75 -12.01
C ARG A 164 -22.88 -8.32 -11.87
N GLN A 165 -23.08 -7.08 -11.44
CA GLN A 165 -24.35 -6.39 -11.58
C GLN A 165 -24.35 -5.58 -12.89
N VAL A 166 -25.47 -5.54 -13.60
CA VAL A 166 -25.73 -4.57 -14.66
C VAL A 166 -27.11 -3.97 -14.44
N SER A 167 -27.17 -2.70 -14.04
CA SER A 167 -28.41 -1.95 -13.85
C SER A 167 -28.59 -0.96 -15.00
N THR A 168 -29.72 -1.05 -15.69
CA THR A 168 -30.14 -0.12 -16.74
C THR A 168 -31.33 0.69 -16.25
N CYS A 169 -31.16 2.00 -16.10
CA CYS A 169 -32.18 2.91 -15.56
C CYS A 169 -32.68 3.90 -16.61
N THR A 170 -33.95 4.30 -16.51
CA THR A 170 -34.56 5.36 -17.31
C THR A 170 -35.72 6.01 -16.55
N PRO A 171 -35.90 7.34 -16.63
CA PRO A 171 -37.16 7.98 -16.31
C PRO A 171 -38.32 7.37 -17.13
N LEU A 172 -39.51 7.28 -16.54
CA LEU A 172 -40.70 6.65 -17.14
C LEU A 172 -41.81 7.68 -17.40
N ASP A 173 -42.40 7.68 -18.61
CA ASP A 173 -43.65 8.41 -18.85
C ASP A 173 -44.82 7.67 -18.20
N ILE A 174 -45.26 8.21 -17.07
CA ILE A 174 -46.37 7.72 -16.26
C ILE A 174 -47.66 8.53 -16.46
N ARG A 175 -47.75 9.47 -17.41
CA ARG A 175 -48.91 10.37 -17.59
C ARG A 175 -50.25 9.64 -17.74
N ASN A 176 -50.24 8.47 -18.38
CA ASN A 176 -51.40 7.59 -18.55
C ASN A 176 -51.49 6.47 -17.48
N ARG A 177 -50.73 6.60 -16.40
CA ARG A 177 -50.54 5.59 -15.33
C ARG A 177 -50.71 6.15 -13.91
N ILE A 178 -51.14 7.41 -13.76
CA ILE A 178 -51.54 7.98 -12.47
C ILE A 178 -53.06 8.23 -12.48
N THR A 179 -53.74 7.99 -11.35
CA THR A 179 -55.14 8.45 -11.16
C THR A 179 -55.21 9.97 -10.94
N GLY A 180 -56.42 10.53 -10.91
CA GLY A 180 -56.66 11.80 -10.21
C GLY A 180 -56.92 11.55 -8.71
N PHE A 181 -56.90 12.60 -7.89
CA PHE A 181 -57.32 12.50 -6.48
C PHE A 181 -58.77 12.00 -6.37
N GLN A 182 -58.95 10.84 -5.73
CA GLN A 182 -60.25 10.20 -5.52
C GLN A 182 -60.37 9.68 -4.08
N PRO A 183 -61.58 9.57 -3.50
CA PRO A 183 -61.76 8.95 -2.19
C PRO A 183 -61.17 7.53 -2.16
N GLY A 184 -60.70 7.10 -0.99
CA GLY A 184 -60.10 5.77 -0.81
C GLY A 184 -61.03 4.64 -1.29
N ASN A 185 -60.49 3.74 -2.11
CA ASN A 185 -61.21 2.61 -2.70
C ASN A 185 -60.44 1.30 -2.44
N ALA A 186 -61.11 0.31 -1.84
CA ALA A 186 -60.51 -0.98 -1.49
C ALA A 186 -59.90 -1.73 -2.68
N SER A 187 -60.44 -1.59 -3.91
CA SER A 187 -59.83 -2.23 -5.08
C SER A 187 -58.48 -1.60 -5.48
N LEU A 188 -58.27 -0.32 -5.19
CA LEU A 188 -56.99 0.36 -5.46
C LEU A 188 -56.02 0.23 -4.28
N LEU A 189 -56.52 0.23 -3.04
CA LEU A 189 -55.73 0.44 -1.81
C LEU A 189 -55.71 -0.77 -0.85
N GLY A 190 -56.37 -1.88 -1.19
CA GLY A 190 -56.49 -3.07 -0.35
C GLY A 190 -57.63 -3.01 0.68
N ASP A 191 -58.05 -4.19 1.15
CA ASP A 191 -59.12 -4.34 2.15
C ASP A 191 -58.67 -4.05 3.60
N ASP A 192 -57.37 -4.21 3.92
CA ASP A 192 -56.85 -4.07 5.29
C ASP A 192 -56.66 -2.59 5.70
N HIS A 193 -56.63 -1.68 4.73
CA HIS A 193 -56.50 -0.25 4.99
C HIS A 193 -57.85 0.42 5.21
N ARG A 194 -58.12 0.75 6.48
CA ARG A 194 -59.21 1.66 6.89
C ARG A 194 -58.96 3.08 6.38
N THR A 195 -59.15 3.27 5.08
CA THR A 195 -59.08 4.57 4.42
C THR A 195 -60.15 5.49 5.02
N ASP A 196 -59.70 6.61 5.58
CA ASP A 196 -60.62 7.64 6.06
C ASP A 196 -61.35 8.24 4.83
N PRO A 197 -62.70 8.21 4.77
CA PRO A 197 -63.46 8.65 3.61
C PRO A 197 -63.39 10.16 3.36
N THR A 198 -62.78 10.93 4.26
CA THR A 198 -62.46 12.36 4.03
C THR A 198 -61.17 12.55 3.23
N LEU A 199 -60.31 11.55 3.16
CA LEU A 199 -59.03 11.63 2.46
C LEU A 199 -59.16 11.22 1.00
N GLN A 200 -58.50 11.99 0.14
CA GLN A 200 -58.36 11.68 -1.27
C GLN A 200 -56.96 11.14 -1.54
N TRP A 201 -56.88 10.16 -2.41
CA TRP A 201 -55.67 9.43 -2.76
C TRP A 201 -55.39 9.60 -4.25
N GLN A 202 -54.12 9.76 -4.58
CA GLN A 202 -53.60 9.65 -5.93
C GLN A 202 -52.72 8.40 -6.01
N SER A 203 -52.90 7.59 -7.05
CA SER A 203 -52.38 6.23 -7.14
C SER A 203 -51.62 6.02 -8.44
N LEU A 204 -50.47 5.33 -8.34
CA LEU A 204 -49.62 4.92 -9.45
C LEU A 204 -50.00 3.49 -9.88
N LEU A 205 -50.24 3.28 -11.18
CA LEU A 205 -50.79 2.05 -11.76
C LEU A 205 -49.78 1.36 -12.69
N LEU A 206 -48.64 0.95 -12.13
CA LEU A 206 -47.55 0.23 -12.80
C LEU A 206 -47.51 -1.28 -12.48
N GLY A 207 -48.47 -1.76 -11.67
CA GLY A 207 -48.52 -3.12 -11.15
C GLY A 207 -49.32 -3.22 -9.86
N GLN A 208 -49.79 -4.41 -9.51
CA GLN A 208 -50.55 -4.67 -8.27
C GLN A 208 -49.61 -4.71 -7.07
N SER A 209 -49.96 -4.10 -5.94
CA SER A 209 -49.14 -4.16 -4.72
C SER A 209 -49.36 -5.47 -3.95
N TRP A 210 -48.27 -6.15 -3.59
CA TRP A 210 -48.29 -7.31 -2.70
C TRP A 210 -48.38 -6.93 -1.21
N VAL A 211 -48.08 -5.67 -0.88
CA VAL A 211 -48.19 -5.14 0.50
C VAL A 211 -49.64 -4.86 0.86
N THR A 212 -50.42 -4.30 -0.08
CA THR A 212 -51.84 -3.94 0.16
C THR A 212 -52.83 -4.91 -0.47
N GLY A 213 -52.42 -5.63 -1.51
CA GLY A 213 -53.31 -6.44 -2.37
C GLY A 213 -54.08 -5.63 -3.42
N GLY A 214 -54.02 -4.29 -3.40
CA GLY A 214 -54.74 -3.42 -4.33
C GLY A 214 -54.06 -3.22 -5.69
N ASP A 215 -54.85 -2.79 -6.67
CA ASP A 215 -54.42 -2.53 -8.07
C ASP A 215 -53.39 -1.39 -8.21
N ALA A 216 -53.18 -0.57 -7.16
CA ALA A 216 -52.16 0.47 -7.16
C ALA A 216 -50.81 -0.05 -6.69
N THR A 217 -49.76 0.32 -7.40
CA THR A 217 -48.36 0.04 -7.06
C THR A 217 -47.95 0.82 -5.81
N PHE A 218 -48.24 2.13 -5.84
CA PHE A 218 -47.95 3.09 -4.79
C PHE A 218 -49.13 4.09 -4.71
N SER A 219 -49.41 4.66 -3.56
CA SER A 219 -50.49 5.65 -3.38
C SER A 219 -50.18 6.70 -2.32
N PHE A 220 -50.49 7.95 -2.63
CA PHE A 220 -50.22 9.11 -1.79
C PHE A 220 -51.51 9.85 -1.43
N SER A 221 -51.63 10.31 -0.18
CA SER A 221 -52.83 10.98 0.32
C SER A 221 -52.73 12.50 0.21
N ASN A 222 -53.89 13.16 0.12
CA ASN A 222 -53.97 14.61 0.25
C ASN A 222 -53.85 15.10 1.72
N ALA A 223 -53.87 14.23 2.74
CA ALA A 223 -53.57 14.63 4.12
C ALA A 223 -52.13 15.12 4.27
N THR A 224 -51.19 14.47 3.57
CA THR A 224 -49.77 14.84 3.49
C THR A 224 -49.51 16.13 2.70
N ILE A 225 -50.49 16.63 1.95
CA ILE A 225 -50.43 17.93 1.26
C ILE A 225 -51.10 19.02 2.13
N ASN A 226 -52.24 18.69 2.76
CA ASN A 226 -53.09 19.64 3.47
C ASN A 226 -52.68 19.83 4.94
N SER A 227 -51.41 20.13 5.21
CA SER A 227 -51.00 20.76 6.49
C SER A 227 -51.32 22.26 6.55
N ASP A 228 -52.23 22.76 5.70
CA ASP A 228 -52.84 24.11 5.71
C ASP A 228 -53.75 24.36 6.95
N ALA A 229 -53.52 23.62 8.02
CA ALA A 229 -54.01 23.94 9.35
C ALA A 229 -53.16 25.08 9.93
N ARG A 230 -53.69 26.31 9.88
CA ARG A 230 -53.14 27.50 10.55
C ARG A 230 -53.21 27.39 12.09
N LEU A 231 -52.54 26.39 12.65
CA LEU A 231 -52.43 26.12 14.08
C LEU A 231 -51.04 26.53 14.57
N ILE A 232 -51.03 27.15 15.75
CA ILE A 232 -49.86 27.83 16.29
C ILE A 232 -48.90 26.79 16.90
N GLY A 233 -47.91 26.35 16.11
CA GLY A 233 -46.73 25.63 16.60
C GLY A 233 -46.43 24.30 15.94
N SER A 234 -45.64 24.34 14.86
CA SER A 234 -44.63 23.31 14.49
C SER A 234 -45.05 21.83 14.58
N ILE A 235 -45.94 21.38 13.69
CA ILE A 235 -46.15 19.94 13.43
C ILE A 235 -46.35 19.72 11.92
N GLY A 236 -45.54 18.87 11.29
CA GLY A 236 -45.84 18.30 9.98
C GLY A 236 -45.67 19.24 8.78
N GLU A 237 -44.50 19.88 8.64
CA GLU A 237 -44.09 20.39 7.33
C GLU A 237 -43.89 19.20 6.38
N SER A 238 -44.60 19.18 5.25
CA SER A 238 -44.33 18.22 4.19
C SER A 238 -42.92 18.47 3.64
N GLN A 239 -42.30 17.46 3.04
CA GLN A 239 -40.91 17.55 2.60
C GLN A 239 -40.84 18.00 1.14
N PRO A 240 -39.84 18.82 0.77
CA PRO A 240 -39.66 19.32 -0.60
C PRO A 240 -39.46 18.17 -1.59
N TYR A 241 -38.78 17.11 -1.15
CA TYR A 241 -38.74 15.82 -1.81
C TYR A 241 -39.23 14.73 -0.85
N THR A 242 -39.90 13.72 -1.39
CA THR A 242 -40.01 12.39 -0.76
C THR A 242 -39.59 11.36 -1.79
N VAL A 243 -38.77 10.39 -1.41
CA VAL A 243 -38.38 9.26 -2.27
C VAL A 243 -38.91 7.97 -1.66
N ASP A 244 -39.59 7.17 -2.47
CA ASP A 244 -40.03 5.81 -2.14
C ASP A 244 -39.47 4.79 -3.16
N VAL A 245 -39.46 3.50 -2.82
CA VAL A 245 -38.76 2.46 -3.57
C VAL A 245 -39.55 1.15 -3.64
N GLU A 246 -40.15 0.89 -4.80
CA GLU A 246 -40.91 -0.33 -5.08
C GLU A 246 -40.06 -1.35 -5.85
N GLN A 247 -40.07 -2.64 -5.46
CA GLN A 247 -39.17 -3.67 -5.98
C GLN A 247 -39.88 -4.97 -6.39
N TYR A 248 -39.33 -5.64 -7.41
CA TYR A 248 -39.79 -6.95 -7.90
C TYR A 248 -38.63 -7.89 -8.24
N HIS A 249 -38.75 -9.17 -7.89
CA HIS A 249 -37.77 -10.23 -8.16
C HIS A 249 -38.46 -11.44 -8.81
N THR A 250 -37.94 -11.90 -9.96
CA THR A 250 -38.70 -12.79 -10.86
C THR A 250 -38.92 -14.20 -10.31
N SER A 251 -38.07 -14.69 -9.39
CA SER A 251 -38.23 -16.00 -8.75
C SER A 251 -39.03 -15.98 -7.43
N ASP A 252 -39.57 -14.84 -7.01
CA ASP A 252 -40.25 -14.67 -5.70
C ASP A 252 -41.56 -13.86 -5.84
N ALA A 253 -42.26 -14.03 -6.97
CA ALA A 253 -43.48 -13.29 -7.30
C ALA A 253 -44.62 -13.52 -6.28
N ASP A 254 -44.67 -14.69 -5.62
CA ASP A 254 -45.67 -15.03 -4.59
C ASP A 254 -45.23 -14.63 -3.16
N SER A 255 -44.14 -13.86 -3.00
CA SER A 255 -43.43 -13.68 -1.72
C SER A 255 -43.25 -12.22 -1.29
N TYR A 256 -44.02 -11.82 -0.27
CA TYR A 256 -43.91 -10.54 0.45
C TYR A 256 -42.49 -10.23 0.98
N TYR A 257 -41.63 -11.24 1.14
CA TYR A 257 -40.25 -11.08 1.62
C TYR A 257 -39.24 -10.73 0.51
N GLY A 258 -39.66 -10.69 -0.75
CA GLY A 258 -38.79 -10.42 -1.91
C GLY A 258 -39.34 -9.40 -2.92
N SER A 259 -40.66 -9.30 -3.10
CA SER A 259 -41.29 -8.36 -4.02
C SER A 259 -42.40 -7.56 -3.32
N SER A 260 -42.41 -6.23 -3.50
CA SER A 260 -43.46 -5.35 -2.96
C SER A 260 -44.63 -5.16 -3.93
N PHE A 261 -44.41 -5.37 -5.24
CA PHE A 261 -45.43 -5.30 -6.28
C PHE A 261 -45.21 -6.32 -7.42
N GLN A 262 -46.26 -6.60 -8.19
CA GLN A 262 -46.22 -7.36 -9.44
C GLN A 262 -46.30 -6.41 -10.63
N PRO A 263 -45.23 -6.24 -11.44
CA PRO A 263 -45.22 -5.34 -12.59
C PRO A 263 -46.20 -5.74 -13.69
N ILE A 264 -46.69 -4.74 -14.42
CA ILE A 264 -47.38 -4.93 -15.71
C ILE A 264 -46.43 -5.47 -16.78
N ASP A 265 -46.98 -6.22 -17.75
CA ASP A 265 -46.25 -6.83 -18.88
C ASP A 265 -45.28 -5.87 -19.58
N GLY A 266 -45.66 -4.59 -19.73
CA GLY A 266 -44.86 -3.56 -20.40
C GLY A 266 -43.63 -3.07 -19.63
N LEU A 267 -43.43 -3.47 -18.38
CA LEU A 267 -42.22 -3.21 -17.59
C LEU A 267 -41.26 -4.40 -17.54
N VAL A 268 -41.75 -5.62 -17.78
CA VAL A 268 -40.94 -6.84 -17.77
C VAL A 268 -40.12 -6.90 -19.05
N ARG A 269 -38.78 -6.75 -18.92
CA ARG A 269 -37.86 -6.76 -20.07
C ARG A 269 -37.30 -8.14 -20.37
N ASN A 270 -36.82 -8.84 -19.33
CA ASN A 270 -36.18 -10.15 -19.37
C ASN A 270 -36.62 -10.95 -18.13
N ASP A 271 -36.88 -12.25 -18.27
CA ASP A 271 -37.39 -13.13 -17.20
C ASP A 271 -36.44 -13.31 -15.99
N SER A 272 -35.21 -12.79 -16.08
CA SER A 272 -34.16 -12.87 -15.06
C SER A 272 -33.74 -11.51 -14.47
N ALA A 273 -34.37 -10.41 -14.91
CA ALA A 273 -34.02 -9.07 -14.46
C ALA A 273 -34.91 -8.62 -13.29
N ALA A 274 -34.30 -8.23 -12.17
CA ALA A 274 -35.01 -7.58 -11.07
C ALA A 274 -35.43 -6.16 -11.49
N ILE A 275 -36.64 -5.74 -11.11
CA ILE A 275 -37.14 -4.39 -11.38
C ILE A 275 -37.12 -3.58 -10.07
N SER A 276 -36.77 -2.31 -10.16
CA SER A 276 -36.93 -1.36 -9.07
C SER A 276 -37.37 0.00 -9.59
N LEU A 277 -38.36 0.59 -8.93
CA LEU A 277 -38.95 1.88 -9.25
C LEU A 277 -38.60 2.84 -8.12
N PHE A 278 -37.93 3.95 -8.44
CA PHE A 278 -37.71 5.05 -7.51
C PHE A 278 -38.77 6.11 -7.76
N ILE A 279 -39.65 6.31 -6.78
CA ILE A 279 -40.81 7.17 -6.88
C ILE A 279 -40.46 8.48 -6.16
N LEU A 280 -40.25 9.54 -6.94
CA LEU A 280 -40.07 10.88 -6.42
C LEU A 280 -41.43 11.56 -6.27
N ILE A 281 -41.63 12.20 -5.12
CA ILE A 281 -42.67 13.21 -4.92
C ILE A 281 -41.96 14.56 -4.82
N ASN A 282 -42.05 15.36 -5.89
CA ASN A 282 -41.42 16.67 -5.97
C ASN A 282 -42.41 17.77 -5.58
N ASN A 283 -42.33 18.22 -4.32
CA ASN A 283 -43.06 19.38 -3.80
C ASN A 283 -42.21 20.66 -3.81
N ALA A 284 -40.96 20.61 -4.25
CA ALA A 284 -40.05 21.73 -4.22
C ALA A 284 -40.49 22.81 -5.22
N GLY A 285 -40.34 24.06 -4.80
CA GLY A 285 -40.33 25.21 -5.70
C GLY A 285 -38.92 25.47 -6.20
N TYR A 286 -38.77 25.99 -7.41
CA TYR A 286 -37.48 26.38 -7.99
C TYR A 286 -37.53 27.84 -8.43
N ASP A 287 -36.42 28.56 -8.27
CA ASP A 287 -36.29 29.96 -8.72
C ASP A 287 -36.23 30.07 -10.26
N ASP A 288 -35.63 29.06 -10.91
CA ASP A 288 -35.48 28.89 -12.36
C ASP A 288 -36.03 27.52 -12.83
N PRO A 289 -36.33 27.32 -14.13
CA PRO A 289 -36.95 26.09 -14.62
C PRO A 289 -35.98 24.90 -14.62
N VAL A 290 -36.44 23.72 -14.15
CA VAL A 290 -35.66 22.47 -14.19
C VAL A 290 -36.17 21.58 -15.33
N GLU A 291 -35.31 21.32 -16.32
CA GLU A 291 -35.62 20.45 -17.47
C GLU A 291 -35.27 18.96 -17.24
N ASP A 292 -34.54 18.61 -16.15
CA ASP A 292 -34.22 17.22 -15.77
C ASP A 292 -35.46 16.30 -15.88
N PRO A 293 -35.39 15.13 -16.55
CA PRO A 293 -36.59 14.33 -16.82
C PRO A 293 -37.23 13.64 -15.61
N TRP A 294 -36.58 13.62 -14.44
CA TRP A 294 -37.08 13.03 -13.20
C TRP A 294 -37.43 14.10 -12.16
N PHE A 295 -36.67 15.18 -12.05
CA PHE A 295 -36.99 16.33 -11.20
C PHE A 295 -37.92 17.37 -11.87
N ASN A 296 -38.30 17.16 -13.14
CA ASN A 296 -38.90 18.17 -14.03
C ASN A 296 -39.85 19.17 -13.35
N ALA A 297 -39.47 20.44 -13.40
CA ALA A 297 -40.21 21.55 -12.80
C ALA A 297 -40.22 22.76 -13.75
N THR A 298 -41.08 22.69 -14.75
CA THR A 298 -41.21 23.72 -15.81
C THR A 298 -42.45 24.61 -15.64
N ARG A 299 -43.32 24.31 -14.67
CA ARG A 299 -44.62 24.97 -14.49
C ARG A 299 -44.51 26.19 -13.59
N PHE A 300 -44.38 27.37 -14.19
CA PHE A 300 -44.31 28.63 -13.46
C PHE A 300 -45.66 29.05 -12.86
N GLN A 301 -45.75 29.16 -11.54
CA GLN A 301 -46.91 29.73 -10.82
C GLN A 301 -46.46 30.52 -9.57
N ASN A 302 -47.12 31.64 -9.28
CA ASN A 302 -46.87 32.45 -8.08
C ASN A 302 -45.41 32.96 -7.92
N SER A 303 -44.68 33.12 -9.04
CA SER A 303 -43.25 33.49 -9.11
C SER A 303 -42.27 32.36 -8.75
N VAL A 304 -42.71 31.10 -8.83
CA VAL A 304 -41.94 29.89 -8.54
C VAL A 304 -42.20 28.86 -9.63
N TYR A 305 -41.18 28.09 -10.04
CA TYR A 305 -41.35 26.93 -10.91
C TYR A 305 -41.71 25.68 -10.08
N SER A 306 -42.69 24.90 -10.52
CA SER A 306 -43.09 23.63 -9.89
C SER A 306 -43.12 22.48 -10.89
N SER A 307 -43.20 21.25 -10.40
CA SER A 307 -43.63 20.12 -11.22
C SER A 307 -45.08 20.30 -11.73
N GLU A 308 -45.40 19.64 -12.85
CA GLU A 308 -46.79 19.40 -13.29
C GLU A 308 -47.41 18.14 -12.68
N GLN A 309 -46.58 17.20 -12.22
CA GLN A 309 -46.98 15.85 -11.79
C GLN A 309 -46.47 15.59 -10.35
N ILE A 310 -47.35 15.11 -9.48
CA ILE A 310 -46.99 14.82 -8.07
C ILE A 310 -46.04 13.62 -7.96
N PHE A 311 -46.09 12.69 -8.91
CA PHE A 311 -45.12 11.61 -9.03
C PHE A 311 -44.21 11.83 -10.24
N GLN A 312 -42.92 11.57 -10.07
CA GLN A 312 -42.01 11.23 -11.16
C GLN A 312 -41.34 9.89 -10.84
N VAL A 313 -41.24 8.98 -11.81
CA VAL A 313 -40.76 7.61 -11.56
C VAL A 313 -39.56 7.28 -12.44
N LEU A 314 -38.49 6.82 -11.79
CA LEU A 314 -37.27 6.31 -12.40
C LEU A 314 -37.29 4.78 -12.32
N GLY A 315 -37.34 4.10 -13.46
CA GLY A 315 -37.38 2.64 -13.55
C GLY A 315 -36.01 2.05 -13.87
N CYS A 316 -35.55 1.11 -13.06
CA CYS A 316 -34.30 0.38 -13.24
C CYS A 316 -34.55 -1.13 -13.40
N SER A 317 -34.01 -1.73 -14.46
CA SER A 317 -33.89 -3.18 -14.63
C SER A 317 -32.47 -3.62 -14.30
N SER A 318 -32.30 -4.51 -13.31
CA SER A 318 -31.01 -4.96 -12.80
C SER A 318 -30.82 -6.46 -13.02
N GLU A 319 -29.76 -6.81 -13.73
CA GLU A 319 -29.34 -8.20 -13.96
C GLU A 319 -28.15 -8.56 -13.08
N TYR A 320 -28.19 -9.78 -12.56
CA TYR A 320 -27.21 -10.32 -11.63
C TYR A 320 -26.58 -11.58 -12.22
N LEU A 321 -25.29 -11.51 -12.57
CA LEU A 321 -24.54 -12.65 -13.07
C LEU A 321 -23.52 -13.12 -12.03
N VAL A 322 -23.44 -14.43 -11.85
CA VAL A 322 -22.49 -15.11 -10.96
C VAL A 322 -21.71 -16.11 -11.80
N CYS A 323 -20.38 -16.07 -11.75
CA CYS A 323 -19.53 -16.94 -12.56
C CYS A 323 -18.53 -17.78 -11.76
N ARG A 324 -18.46 -19.06 -12.13
CA ARG A 324 -17.52 -20.06 -11.65
C ARG A 324 -16.28 -20.09 -12.57
N PRO A 325 -15.05 -19.95 -12.04
CA PRO A 325 -13.83 -20.07 -12.84
C PRO A 325 -13.66 -21.50 -13.39
N GLN A 326 -12.89 -21.63 -14.48
CA GLN A 326 -12.47 -22.92 -15.01
C GLN A 326 -10.93 -22.98 -15.10
N VAL A 327 -10.37 -24.16 -14.89
CA VAL A 327 -8.92 -24.42 -15.01
C VAL A 327 -8.42 -24.25 -16.46
N SER A 328 -9.31 -24.40 -17.45
CA SER A 328 -9.05 -24.10 -18.87
C SER A 328 -10.36 -23.70 -19.56
N GLY A 329 -10.41 -22.50 -20.13
CA GLY A 329 -11.59 -21.95 -20.81
C GLY A 329 -12.10 -20.65 -20.16
N SER A 330 -13.15 -20.08 -20.74
CA SER A 330 -13.87 -18.94 -20.17
C SER A 330 -14.58 -19.32 -18.86
N PRO A 331 -14.83 -18.38 -17.94
CA PRO A 331 -15.63 -18.66 -16.75
C PRO A 331 -17.08 -19.02 -17.12
N ILE A 332 -17.68 -19.96 -16.41
CA ILE A 332 -19.08 -20.33 -16.60
C ILE A 332 -19.94 -19.39 -15.76
N CYS A 333 -20.63 -18.46 -16.42
CA CYS A 333 -21.56 -17.51 -15.82
C CYS A 333 -23.00 -18.03 -15.86
N GLY A 334 -23.80 -17.62 -14.88
CA GLY A 334 -25.26 -17.83 -14.87
C GLY A 334 -25.97 -16.66 -14.21
N HIS A 335 -27.24 -16.46 -14.57
CA HIS A 335 -28.10 -15.43 -13.99
C HIS A 335 -28.65 -15.89 -12.64
N VAL A 336 -28.75 -14.95 -11.70
CA VAL A 336 -29.35 -15.14 -10.38
C VAL A 336 -30.78 -14.58 -10.42
N ALA A 337 -31.77 -15.47 -10.49
CA ALA A 337 -33.19 -15.08 -10.63
C ALA A 337 -33.77 -14.39 -9.38
N ASN A 338 -33.13 -14.60 -8.21
CA ASN A 338 -33.45 -13.92 -6.97
C ASN A 338 -32.18 -13.80 -6.11
N ILE A 339 -31.79 -12.56 -5.79
CA ILE A 339 -30.60 -12.25 -4.99
C ILE A 339 -30.91 -12.09 -3.49
N SER A 340 -32.16 -11.83 -3.10
CA SER A 340 -32.58 -11.74 -1.69
C SER A 340 -32.86 -13.11 -1.06
N ALA A 341 -33.06 -14.15 -1.88
CA ALA A 341 -33.14 -15.54 -1.44
C ALA A 341 -31.92 -15.96 -0.60
N SER A 342 -32.19 -16.60 0.54
CA SER A 342 -31.16 -17.13 1.45
C SER A 342 -30.30 -18.25 0.85
N VAL A 343 -30.76 -18.87 -0.24
CA VAL A 343 -29.96 -19.72 -1.13
C VAL A 343 -30.30 -19.33 -2.58
N PRO A 344 -29.51 -18.48 -3.24
CA PRO A 344 -29.80 -18.03 -4.60
C PRO A 344 -29.75 -19.19 -5.60
N THR A 345 -30.77 -19.31 -6.43
CA THR A 345 -30.79 -20.23 -7.55
C THR A 345 -30.13 -19.58 -8.77
N VAL A 346 -29.06 -20.21 -9.26
CA VAL A 346 -28.26 -19.72 -10.40
C VAL A 346 -28.45 -20.65 -11.60
N TYR A 347 -28.84 -20.06 -12.72
CA TYR A 347 -29.17 -20.77 -13.96
C TYR A 347 -28.33 -20.24 -15.13
N SER A 348 -27.85 -21.13 -15.99
CA SER A 348 -27.12 -20.79 -17.22
C SER A 348 -27.81 -21.47 -18.42
N GLU A 349 -28.62 -20.69 -19.14
CA GLU A 349 -29.44 -20.99 -20.33
C GLU A 349 -30.38 -22.22 -20.26
N ASP A 350 -29.89 -23.41 -19.91
CA ASP A 350 -30.68 -24.64 -19.77
C ASP A 350 -30.25 -25.52 -18.56
N GLN A 351 -29.23 -25.12 -17.79
CA GLN A 351 -28.70 -25.92 -16.67
C GLN A 351 -28.45 -25.11 -15.39
N ARG A 352 -28.52 -25.80 -14.24
CA ARG A 352 -28.10 -25.29 -12.93
C ARG A 352 -26.57 -25.38 -12.85
N ILE A 353 -25.91 -24.29 -12.44
CA ILE A 353 -24.45 -24.32 -12.24
C ILE A 353 -24.12 -25.22 -11.05
N ASP A 354 -23.35 -26.27 -11.30
CA ASP A 354 -22.81 -27.17 -10.28
C ASP A 354 -21.62 -26.49 -9.58
N PHE A 355 -21.93 -25.59 -8.65
CA PHE A 355 -20.95 -25.09 -7.70
C PHE A 355 -20.43 -26.25 -6.86
N ASN A 356 -19.14 -26.27 -6.54
CA ASN A 356 -18.62 -27.27 -5.59
C ASN A 356 -19.15 -26.99 -4.17
N VAL A 357 -18.86 -27.88 -3.21
CA VAL A 357 -19.34 -27.76 -1.81
C VAL A 357 -19.05 -26.38 -1.21
N VAL A 358 -17.88 -25.84 -1.51
CA VAL A 358 -17.35 -24.64 -0.85
C VAL A 358 -17.74 -23.36 -1.61
N GLN A 359 -18.02 -23.44 -2.92
CA GLN A 359 -18.69 -22.39 -3.71
C GLN A 359 -20.18 -22.25 -3.33
N ASN A 360 -20.88 -23.37 -3.10
CA ASN A 360 -22.22 -23.35 -2.49
C ASN A 360 -22.14 -22.76 -1.08
N THR A 361 -21.10 -23.15 -0.32
CA THR A 361 -20.72 -22.51 0.95
C THR A 361 -19.99 -21.18 0.70
N LEU A 362 -20.45 -20.35 -0.26
CA LEU A 362 -19.93 -19.00 -0.58
C LEU A 362 -21.04 -18.06 -1.05
N LEU A 363 -21.85 -18.54 -1.99
CA LEU A 363 -22.82 -17.75 -2.73
C LEU A 363 -23.77 -16.94 -1.82
N PRO A 364 -24.49 -17.53 -0.84
CA PRO A 364 -25.27 -16.77 0.15
C PRO A 364 -24.54 -15.71 0.98
N ARG A 365 -23.23 -15.79 1.27
CA ARG A 365 -22.51 -14.66 1.90
C ARG A 365 -22.46 -13.49 0.93
N PHE A 366 -22.05 -13.78 -0.29
CA PHE A 366 -21.87 -12.77 -1.32
C PHE A 366 -23.21 -12.09 -1.62
N THR A 367 -24.29 -12.86 -1.80
CA THR A 367 -25.61 -12.29 -2.08
C THR A 367 -26.26 -11.67 -0.85
N ALA A 368 -26.10 -12.20 0.37
CA ALA A 368 -26.59 -11.51 1.58
C ALA A 368 -25.90 -10.15 1.79
N ALA A 369 -24.59 -10.06 1.50
CA ALA A 369 -23.88 -8.79 1.50
C ALA A 369 -24.36 -7.87 0.37
N THR A 370 -24.56 -8.40 -0.84
CA THR A 370 -25.00 -7.61 -2.00
C THR A 370 -26.42 -7.08 -1.84
N THR A 371 -27.37 -7.92 -1.44
CA THR A 371 -28.77 -7.53 -1.21
C THR A 371 -28.88 -6.48 -0.12
N ARG A 372 -28.30 -6.71 1.08
CA ARG A 372 -28.35 -5.75 2.19
C ARG A 372 -27.69 -4.40 1.89
N ASN A 373 -26.87 -4.33 0.85
CA ASN A 373 -26.17 -3.13 0.40
C ASN A 373 -26.50 -2.81 -1.07
N ALA A 374 -27.66 -3.24 -1.57
CA ALA A 374 -28.10 -2.90 -2.93
C ALA A 374 -28.47 -1.42 -3.00
N MET A 375 -28.24 -0.79 -4.17
CA MET A 375 -28.48 0.63 -4.42
C MET A 375 -29.85 1.14 -3.94
N THR A 376 -30.88 0.29 -3.99
CA THR A 376 -32.25 0.60 -3.55
C THR A 376 -32.38 0.89 -2.05
N HIS A 377 -31.55 0.27 -1.21
CA HIS A 377 -31.61 0.46 0.24
C HIS A 377 -31.14 1.86 0.69
N VAL A 378 -30.39 2.59 -0.16
CA VAL A 378 -29.90 3.94 0.15
C VAL A 378 -31.07 4.93 0.27
N PRO A 379 -31.91 5.16 -0.76
CA PRO A 379 -33.14 5.94 -0.61
C PRO A 379 -34.19 5.26 0.27
N GLN A 380 -34.28 3.93 0.32
CA GLN A 380 -35.28 3.25 1.17
C GLN A 380 -35.10 3.52 2.67
N PHE A 381 -33.85 3.69 3.16
CA PHE A 381 -33.58 3.97 4.58
C PHE A 381 -33.28 5.44 4.90
N LEU A 382 -32.88 6.25 3.92
CA LEU A 382 -32.56 7.68 4.13
C LEU A 382 -33.62 8.62 3.51
N GLY A 383 -34.53 8.12 2.68
CA GLY A 383 -35.57 8.91 2.02
C GLY A 383 -34.97 10.08 1.23
N ALA A 384 -35.50 11.28 1.45
CA ALA A 384 -35.04 12.51 0.81
C ALA A 384 -33.59 12.89 1.19
N ASP A 385 -33.09 12.50 2.37
CA ASP A 385 -31.71 12.77 2.80
C ASP A 385 -30.66 11.99 1.97
N SER A 386 -31.10 11.05 1.12
CA SER A 386 -30.25 10.37 0.14
C SER A 386 -29.95 11.19 -1.12
N LEU A 387 -30.73 12.25 -1.39
CA LEU A 387 -30.60 13.07 -2.60
C LEU A 387 -29.60 14.20 -2.40
N LEU A 388 -28.71 14.38 -3.36
CA LEU A 388 -27.87 15.57 -3.48
C LEU A 388 -28.74 16.82 -3.77
N ALA A 389 -29.85 16.67 -4.49
CA ALA A 389 -30.85 17.71 -4.72
C ALA A 389 -31.37 18.33 -3.42
N SER A 390 -31.56 17.54 -2.35
CA SER A 390 -31.99 18.02 -1.03
C SER A 390 -31.00 19.00 -0.40
N SER A 391 -29.71 18.94 -0.76
CA SER A 391 -28.70 19.87 -0.23
C SER A 391 -28.80 21.30 -0.80
N TYR A 392 -29.51 21.49 -1.91
CA TYR A 392 -29.79 22.80 -2.51
C TYR A 392 -31.11 23.41 -2.03
N VAL A 393 -31.89 22.71 -1.19
CA VAL A 393 -33.19 23.22 -0.72
C VAL A 393 -33.03 24.07 0.55
N TYR A 394 -33.59 25.28 0.50
CA TYR A 394 -33.82 26.10 1.68
C TYR A 394 -35.32 26.22 1.96
N GLN A 395 -35.78 25.61 3.05
CA GLN A 395 -37.19 25.41 3.42
C GLN A 395 -37.97 24.62 2.36
N TRP A 396 -38.44 25.30 1.32
CA TRP A 396 -39.28 24.78 0.24
C TRP A 396 -38.80 25.18 -1.16
N SER A 397 -37.79 26.05 -1.25
CA SER A 397 -37.23 26.54 -2.50
C SER A 397 -35.86 25.92 -2.74
N SER A 398 -35.64 25.38 -3.94
CA SER A 398 -34.36 24.90 -4.44
C SER A 398 -33.78 25.88 -5.45
N LEU A 399 -32.45 25.88 -5.57
CA LEU A 399 -31.77 26.43 -6.75
C LEU A 399 -32.08 25.58 -7.99
N ASP A 400 -31.62 26.03 -9.16
CA ASP A 400 -31.63 25.24 -10.38
C ASP A 400 -30.90 23.90 -10.21
N LEU A 401 -31.40 22.87 -10.90
CA LEU A 401 -30.79 21.53 -10.96
C LEU A 401 -30.31 21.26 -12.39
N PRO A 402 -29.12 20.65 -12.59
CA PRO A 402 -28.64 20.24 -13.90
C PRO A 402 -29.60 19.30 -14.63
N ASP A 403 -29.64 19.37 -15.97
CA ASP A 403 -30.46 18.52 -16.85
C ASP A 403 -30.18 17.01 -16.69
N ASP A 404 -29.04 16.65 -16.10
CA ASP A 404 -28.56 15.28 -15.85
C ASP A 404 -28.54 14.90 -14.35
N GLN A 405 -29.15 15.70 -13.46
CA GLN A 405 -29.17 15.47 -12.00
C GLN A 405 -29.62 14.05 -11.64
N TRP A 406 -30.61 13.47 -12.33
CA TRP A 406 -31.06 12.09 -12.11
C TRP A 406 -29.94 11.04 -12.28
N THR A 407 -28.95 11.30 -13.14
CA THR A 407 -27.77 10.44 -13.32
C THR A 407 -26.76 10.63 -12.19
N VAL A 408 -26.63 11.86 -11.67
CA VAL A 408 -25.76 12.19 -10.54
C VAL A 408 -26.26 11.53 -9.26
N GLU A 409 -27.57 11.54 -9.01
CA GLU A 409 -28.19 10.83 -7.88
C GLU A 409 -27.97 9.31 -7.96
N LEU A 410 -28.22 8.70 -9.13
CA LEU A 410 -27.94 7.28 -9.34
C LEU A 410 -26.46 6.94 -9.11
N SER A 411 -25.54 7.79 -9.57
CA SER A 411 -24.10 7.60 -9.38
C SER A 411 -23.70 7.69 -7.89
N ASN A 412 -24.29 8.63 -7.14
CA ASN A 412 -24.12 8.79 -5.70
C ASN A 412 -24.63 7.56 -4.93
N TRP A 413 -25.84 7.10 -5.21
CA TRP A 413 -26.42 5.92 -4.58
C TRP A 413 -25.64 4.64 -4.92
N PHE A 414 -25.23 4.47 -6.17
CA PHE A 414 -24.43 3.31 -6.59
C PHE A 414 -23.06 3.31 -5.90
N SER A 415 -22.38 4.45 -5.83
CA SER A 415 -21.10 4.61 -5.12
C SER A 415 -21.24 4.31 -3.62
N THR A 416 -22.31 4.82 -3.00
CA THR A 416 -22.66 4.54 -1.59
C THR A 416 -22.92 3.05 -1.36
N SER A 417 -23.60 2.37 -2.30
CA SER A 417 -23.88 0.94 -2.24
C SER A 417 -22.59 0.09 -2.31
N LEU A 418 -21.63 0.48 -3.16
CA LEU A 418 -20.33 -0.20 -3.29
C LEU A 418 -19.47 -0.05 -2.03
N ILE A 419 -19.42 1.14 -1.43
CA ILE A 419 -18.71 1.36 -0.16
C ILE A 419 -19.35 0.52 0.97
N SER A 420 -20.69 0.52 1.04
CA SER A 420 -21.43 -0.26 2.04
C SER A 420 -21.21 -1.77 1.86
N LEU A 421 -21.19 -2.26 0.61
CA LEU A 421 -20.86 -3.65 0.27
C LEU A 421 -19.44 -4.06 0.70
N GLN A 422 -18.45 -3.18 0.52
CA GLN A 422 -17.07 -3.43 1.00
C GLN A 422 -17.02 -3.52 2.54
N LEU A 423 -17.63 -2.55 3.23
CA LEU A 423 -17.68 -2.51 4.70
C LEU A 423 -18.42 -3.73 5.29
N PHE A 424 -19.58 -4.08 4.74
CA PHE A 424 -20.34 -5.25 5.19
C PHE A 424 -19.57 -6.55 4.92
N SER A 425 -18.89 -6.66 3.78
CA SER A 425 -18.02 -7.80 3.47
C SER A 425 -16.85 -7.93 4.46
N ALA A 426 -16.25 -6.82 4.91
CA ALA A 426 -15.22 -6.81 5.95
C ALA A 426 -15.77 -7.16 7.35
N SER A 427 -17.03 -6.79 7.63
CA SER A 427 -17.64 -6.93 8.97
C SER A 427 -17.71 -8.36 9.51
N TYR A 428 -17.66 -9.38 8.64
CA TYR A 428 -17.73 -10.80 8.98
C TYR A 428 -16.69 -11.21 10.06
N VAL A 429 -15.42 -10.83 9.86
CA VAL A 429 -14.31 -11.08 10.81
C VAL A 429 -14.01 -9.85 11.69
N GLN A 430 -14.83 -8.81 11.68
CA GLN A 430 -14.68 -7.69 12.61
C GLN A 430 -15.21 -8.05 14.01
N SER A 431 -14.67 -7.41 15.06
CA SER A 431 -15.27 -7.47 16.41
C SER A 431 -16.51 -6.58 16.50
N ASP A 432 -17.38 -6.81 17.48
CA ASP A 432 -18.70 -6.18 17.52
C ASP A 432 -18.60 -4.67 17.78
N THR A 433 -19.15 -3.90 16.83
CA THR A 433 -19.34 -2.44 16.94
C THR A 433 -20.27 -2.10 18.12
N PRO A 434 -19.90 -1.19 19.03
CA PRO A 434 -20.73 -0.84 20.21
C PRO A 434 -22.17 -0.40 19.90
N GLN A 435 -22.40 0.16 18.71
CA GLN A 435 -23.73 0.58 18.24
C GLN A 435 -24.72 -0.58 18.03
N TRP A 436 -24.21 -1.82 17.88
CA TRP A 436 -25.00 -2.99 17.48
C TRP A 436 -25.05 -4.07 18.57
N SER A 437 -24.73 -3.74 19.83
CA SER A 437 -24.65 -4.67 20.96
C SER A 437 -25.96 -5.42 21.30
N SER A 438 -27.10 -4.99 20.74
CA SER A 438 -28.39 -5.67 20.87
C SER A 438 -28.57 -6.85 19.89
N PHE A 439 -27.69 -6.98 18.90
CA PHE A 439 -27.71 -8.04 17.90
C PHE A 439 -26.53 -8.99 18.12
N SER A 440 -26.75 -10.29 18.00
CA SER A 440 -25.72 -11.32 18.22
C SER A 440 -25.31 -12.01 16.91
N LYS A 441 -24.02 -11.95 16.55
CA LYS A 441 -23.48 -12.69 15.40
C LYS A 441 -23.76 -14.18 15.51
N ILE A 442 -24.15 -14.81 14.40
CA ILE A 442 -24.36 -16.26 14.36
C ILE A 442 -22.99 -16.92 14.20
N SER A 443 -22.63 -17.73 15.20
CA SER A 443 -21.34 -18.44 15.20
C SER A 443 -21.29 -19.48 14.05
N PRO A 444 -20.21 -19.52 13.26
CA PRO A 444 -20.12 -20.40 12.11
C PRO A 444 -20.18 -21.89 12.46
N SER A 445 -20.87 -22.66 11.60
CA SER A 445 -20.93 -24.12 11.67
C SER A 445 -19.56 -24.77 11.44
N ALA A 446 -19.49 -26.10 11.53
CA ALA A 446 -18.22 -26.83 11.41
C ALA A 446 -17.51 -26.60 10.05
N GLY A 447 -18.27 -26.47 8.96
CA GLY A 447 -17.72 -26.13 7.64
C GLY A 447 -17.32 -24.65 7.51
N GLU A 448 -17.73 -23.79 8.44
CA GLU A 448 -17.63 -22.34 8.32
C GLU A 448 -16.57 -21.67 9.21
N ARG A 449 -15.88 -22.43 10.06
CA ARG A 449 -14.91 -21.85 11.00
C ARG A 449 -13.62 -21.40 10.35
N TRP A 450 -13.23 -22.04 9.24
CA TRP A 450 -11.99 -21.73 8.54
C TRP A 450 -12.02 -20.30 7.95
N MET A 451 -13.19 -19.76 7.58
CA MET A 451 -13.36 -18.41 7.06
C MET A 451 -12.81 -17.32 7.99
N CYS A 452 -12.92 -17.55 9.31
CA CYS A 452 -12.56 -16.61 10.36
C CYS A 452 -11.06 -16.32 10.48
N THR A 453 -10.25 -17.10 9.78
CA THR A 453 -8.79 -16.99 9.76
C THR A 453 -8.25 -16.90 8.34
N ASN A 454 -9.09 -16.57 7.36
CA ASN A 454 -8.73 -16.53 5.93
C ASN A 454 -9.37 -15.35 5.17
N GLN A 455 -9.76 -14.27 5.87
CA GLN A 455 -10.17 -13.02 5.22
C GLN A 455 -9.02 -12.02 5.18
N ILE A 456 -8.60 -11.65 3.97
CA ILE A 456 -7.56 -10.65 3.69
C ILE A 456 -8.22 -9.32 3.31
N VAL A 457 -7.68 -8.20 3.79
CA VAL A 457 -8.09 -6.83 3.41
C VAL A 457 -6.86 -5.92 3.26
N HIS A 458 -6.98 -4.81 2.54
CA HIS A 458 -5.92 -3.79 2.43
C HIS A 458 -5.99 -2.81 3.62
N ARG A 459 -4.88 -2.62 4.37
CA ARG A 459 -4.80 -1.73 5.56
C ARG A 459 -3.43 -1.05 5.64
N ASP A 460 -3.41 0.28 5.74
CA ASP A 460 -2.17 1.08 5.68
C ASP A 460 -1.38 1.18 7.00
N ASP A 461 -1.98 0.78 8.13
CA ASP A 461 -1.34 0.81 9.45
C ASP A 461 -0.52 -0.46 9.78
N HIS A 462 -0.46 -1.41 8.85
CA HIS A 462 0.26 -2.67 8.93
C HIS A 462 1.03 -2.95 7.64
N THR A 463 2.03 -3.83 7.71
CA THR A 463 2.86 -4.22 6.57
C THR A 463 3.08 -5.73 6.57
N SER A 464 2.86 -6.36 5.42
CA SER A 464 3.03 -7.80 5.23
C SER A 464 4.29 -8.16 4.45
N PHE A 465 5.00 -9.17 4.91
CA PHE A 465 6.29 -9.60 4.37
C PHE A 465 6.28 -11.06 3.91
N SER A 466 6.76 -11.33 2.69
CA SER A 466 7.07 -12.68 2.21
C SER A 466 8.19 -13.30 3.06
N VAL A 467 7.86 -14.38 3.75
CA VAL A 467 8.82 -15.14 4.56
C VAL A 467 9.85 -15.84 3.66
N LEU A 468 9.46 -16.21 2.43
CA LEU A 468 10.39 -16.72 1.42
C LEU A 468 11.41 -15.65 1.02
N GLY A 469 10.96 -14.42 0.71
CA GLY A 469 11.84 -13.30 0.38
C GLY A 469 12.84 -12.98 1.50
N LEU A 470 12.35 -12.87 2.74
CA LEU A 470 13.20 -12.70 3.93
C LEU A 470 14.21 -13.85 4.10
N SER A 471 13.76 -15.11 3.94
CA SER A 471 14.61 -16.30 4.09
C SER A 471 15.72 -16.37 3.03
N ILE A 472 15.45 -15.97 1.79
CA ILE A 472 16.45 -15.91 0.71
C ILE A 472 17.50 -14.84 1.02
N VAL A 473 17.08 -13.61 1.38
CA VAL A 473 18.02 -12.51 1.66
C VAL A 473 18.91 -12.85 2.86
N LEU A 474 18.33 -13.32 3.97
CA LEU A 474 19.07 -13.69 5.18
C LEU A 474 19.96 -14.92 4.95
N GLY A 475 19.43 -15.96 4.28
CA GLY A 475 20.18 -17.20 4.00
C GLY A 475 21.40 -16.97 3.11
N VAL A 476 21.22 -16.31 1.96
CA VAL A 476 22.32 -15.99 1.03
C VAL A 476 23.32 -15.03 1.69
N GLY A 477 22.84 -14.03 2.44
CA GLY A 477 23.71 -13.11 3.16
C GLY A 477 24.57 -13.79 4.23
N CYS A 478 24.00 -14.71 5.00
CA CYS A 478 24.74 -15.52 5.98
C CYS A 478 25.77 -16.44 5.31
N ILE A 479 25.44 -17.06 4.18
CA ILE A 479 26.38 -17.89 3.40
C ILE A 479 27.58 -17.05 2.92
N ILE A 480 27.35 -15.84 2.40
CA ILE A 480 28.41 -14.90 1.98
C ILE A 480 29.31 -14.52 3.17
N ILE A 481 28.73 -14.23 4.34
CA ILE A 481 29.47 -13.88 5.55
C ILE A 481 30.34 -15.07 6.00
N LEU A 482 29.76 -16.28 6.10
CA LEU A 482 30.48 -17.50 6.49
C LEU A 482 31.64 -17.81 5.54
N ILE A 483 31.40 -17.79 4.21
CA ILE A 483 32.45 -17.97 3.20
C ILE A 483 33.56 -16.94 3.39
N SER A 484 33.23 -15.66 3.59
CA SER A 484 34.24 -14.61 3.78
C SER A 484 35.06 -14.74 5.08
N LEU A 485 34.56 -15.46 6.09
CA LEU A 485 35.30 -15.72 7.33
C LEU A 485 36.28 -16.88 7.15
N ILE A 486 35.85 -17.98 6.52
CA ILE A 486 36.67 -19.20 6.34
C ILE A 486 37.51 -19.20 5.06
N LEU A 487 37.42 -18.16 4.21
CA LEU A 487 37.98 -18.15 2.85
C LEU A 487 39.47 -18.51 2.78
N LYS A 488 40.28 -18.02 3.73
CA LYS A 488 41.72 -18.29 3.81
C LYS A 488 41.95 -19.79 4.04
N ASP A 489 41.35 -20.32 5.09
CA ASP A 489 41.55 -21.70 5.55
C ASP A 489 40.99 -22.73 4.56
N LEU A 490 39.84 -22.43 3.97
CA LEU A 490 39.21 -23.22 2.91
C LEU A 490 40.12 -23.31 1.67
N VAL A 491 40.75 -22.20 1.27
CA VAL A 491 41.59 -22.17 0.07
C VAL A 491 42.97 -22.78 0.31
N THR A 492 43.53 -22.70 1.53
CA THR A 492 44.71 -23.50 1.89
C THR A 492 44.40 -25.00 1.93
N TRP A 493 43.23 -25.39 2.42
CA TRP A 493 42.81 -26.79 2.46
C TRP A 493 42.56 -27.40 1.06
N ILE A 494 41.95 -26.64 0.13
CA ILE A 494 41.67 -27.12 -1.24
C ILE A 494 42.94 -27.20 -2.12
N GLN A 495 43.96 -26.39 -1.86
CA GLN A 495 45.14 -26.24 -2.75
C GLN A 495 46.47 -26.53 -2.04
N SER A 496 46.48 -27.45 -1.06
CA SER A 496 47.61 -27.76 -0.17
C SER A 496 48.92 -28.14 -0.86
N ASP A 497 48.85 -28.70 -2.08
CA ASP A 497 49.98 -29.41 -2.69
C ASP A 497 50.75 -28.55 -3.71
N THR A 498 50.73 -27.22 -3.58
CA THR A 498 51.35 -26.30 -4.56
C THR A 498 52.14 -25.17 -3.89
N GLU A 499 53.47 -25.15 -4.10
CA GLU A 499 54.39 -24.13 -3.57
C GLU A 499 53.95 -22.68 -3.88
N GLU A 500 53.37 -22.44 -5.06
CA GLU A 500 52.82 -21.11 -5.42
C GLU A 500 51.58 -20.71 -4.58
N ASN A 501 50.79 -21.66 -4.09
CA ASN A 501 49.69 -21.35 -3.16
C ASN A 501 50.24 -20.83 -1.83
N ASP A 502 51.20 -21.54 -1.25
CA ASP A 502 51.77 -21.19 0.06
C ASP A 502 52.40 -19.79 0.01
N VAL A 503 53.20 -19.52 -1.03
CA VAL A 503 53.77 -18.18 -1.27
C VAL A 503 52.68 -17.11 -1.41
N ARG A 504 51.62 -17.35 -2.20
CA ARG A 504 50.51 -16.37 -2.35
C ARG A 504 49.74 -16.18 -1.03
N THR A 505 49.58 -17.22 -0.22
CA THR A 505 48.85 -17.17 1.07
C THR A 505 49.68 -16.51 2.18
N GLN A 506 50.98 -16.78 2.25
CA GLN A 506 51.93 -16.05 3.08
C GLN A 506 51.93 -14.57 2.68
N THR A 507 52.06 -14.25 1.38
CA THR A 507 52.04 -12.86 0.89
C THR A 507 50.73 -12.13 1.25
N TRP A 508 49.57 -12.80 1.16
CA TRP A 508 48.29 -12.24 1.62
C TRP A 508 48.33 -11.93 3.12
N THR A 509 48.93 -12.80 3.93
CA THR A 509 49.01 -12.64 5.38
C THR A 509 49.99 -11.53 5.78
N GLU A 510 51.17 -11.51 5.18
CA GLU A 510 52.22 -10.50 5.38
C GLU A 510 51.80 -9.07 5.01
N LEU A 511 50.88 -8.91 4.06
CA LEU A 511 50.34 -7.62 3.65
C LEU A 511 49.17 -7.15 4.53
N GLY A 512 48.77 -7.93 5.55
CA GLY A 512 47.81 -7.50 6.56
C GLY A 512 48.39 -6.37 7.42
N LEU A 513 47.55 -5.39 7.80
CA LEU A 513 47.94 -4.15 8.49
C LEU A 513 48.91 -4.37 9.66
N LEU A 514 48.67 -5.37 10.50
CA LEU A 514 49.50 -5.66 11.68
C LEU A 514 50.86 -6.29 11.31
N GLN A 515 50.92 -7.10 10.25
CA GLN A 515 52.19 -7.64 9.73
C GLN A 515 53.00 -6.58 8.96
N LEU A 516 52.33 -5.62 8.30
CA LEU A 516 52.98 -4.42 7.77
C LEU A 516 53.54 -3.53 8.91
N GLN A 517 52.77 -3.31 9.97
CA GLN A 517 53.22 -2.58 11.17
C GLN A 517 54.43 -3.27 11.82
N ARG A 518 54.38 -4.59 12.00
CA ARG A 518 55.50 -5.41 12.48
C ARG A 518 56.77 -5.16 11.67
N LYS A 519 56.70 -5.28 10.34
CA LYS A 519 57.87 -5.09 9.45
C LYS A 519 58.46 -3.69 9.53
N VAL A 520 57.63 -2.65 9.72
CA VAL A 520 58.10 -1.28 9.95
C VAL A 520 58.78 -1.15 11.33
N LEU A 521 58.21 -1.76 12.37
CA LEU A 521 58.80 -1.76 13.72
C LEU A 521 60.18 -2.44 13.75
N GLU A 522 60.26 -3.67 13.25
CA GLU A 522 61.49 -4.48 13.18
C GLU A 522 62.60 -3.82 12.35
N THR A 523 62.26 -2.98 11.37
CA THR A 523 63.24 -2.21 10.58
C THR A 523 63.56 -0.84 11.16
N SER A 524 62.67 -0.24 11.95
CA SER A 524 62.89 1.05 12.62
C SER A 524 63.79 0.95 13.86
N ASN A 525 63.70 -0.15 14.63
CA ASN A 525 64.43 -0.32 15.87
C ASN A 525 65.04 -1.74 15.99
N PRO A 526 66.36 -1.90 15.77
CA PRO A 526 67.07 -3.18 15.89
C PRO A 526 67.07 -3.81 17.30
N THR A 527 66.59 -3.11 18.34
CA THR A 527 66.43 -3.66 19.70
C THR A 527 64.97 -3.85 20.09
N ALA A 528 64.03 -3.84 19.14
CA ALA A 528 62.64 -4.20 19.40
C ALA A 528 62.52 -5.70 19.77
N PRO A 529 61.55 -6.08 20.63
CA PRO A 529 61.30 -7.48 20.97
C PRO A 529 60.90 -8.29 19.73
N ALA A 530 61.37 -9.54 19.66
CA ALA A 530 61.13 -10.42 18.52
C ALA A 530 59.65 -10.80 18.41
N TRP A 531 59.01 -10.42 17.30
CA TRP A 531 57.61 -10.76 17.04
C TRP A 531 57.48 -12.22 16.59
N VAL A 532 56.51 -12.92 17.17
CA VAL A 532 56.20 -14.33 16.95
C VAL A 532 54.86 -14.45 16.22
N GLY A 533 54.73 -15.46 15.37
CA GLY A 533 53.51 -15.78 14.65
C GLY A 533 53.45 -15.26 13.22
N GLU A 534 53.16 -16.18 12.29
CA GLU A 534 52.95 -15.94 10.86
C GLU A 534 51.45 -15.76 10.51
N GLY A 535 50.58 -15.68 11.52
CA GLY A 535 49.14 -15.46 11.36
C GLY A 535 48.76 -14.01 11.06
N ASP A 536 47.45 -13.73 10.98
CA ASP A 536 46.94 -12.38 10.73
C ASP A 536 47.26 -11.37 11.85
N VAL A 537 47.58 -11.86 13.05
CA VAL A 537 47.96 -11.06 14.24
C VAL A 537 49.32 -11.56 14.75
N PRO A 538 50.42 -10.80 14.59
CA PRO A 538 51.69 -11.09 15.25
C PRO A 538 51.64 -10.69 16.73
N THR A 539 52.38 -11.40 17.59
CA THR A 539 52.49 -11.11 19.03
C THR A 539 53.95 -10.96 19.45
N VAL A 540 54.22 -10.40 20.63
CA VAL A 540 55.56 -10.41 21.24
C VAL A 540 55.67 -11.58 22.22
N SER A 541 56.86 -12.18 22.32
CA SER A 541 57.14 -13.33 23.20
C SER A 541 57.24 -12.97 24.69
N SER A 542 57.43 -11.67 24.99
CA SER A 542 57.59 -11.11 26.33
C SER A 542 56.86 -9.77 26.40
N GLY A 543 56.38 -9.39 27.59
CA GLY A 543 55.67 -8.12 27.84
C GLY A 543 56.57 -6.88 27.90
N GLU A 544 57.68 -6.89 27.17
CA GLU A 544 58.71 -5.86 27.22
C GLU A 544 58.26 -4.59 26.47
N SER A 545 58.30 -3.45 27.16
CA SER A 545 58.01 -2.15 26.59
C SER A 545 59.16 -1.67 25.71
N PHE A 546 58.86 -1.35 24.45
CA PHE A 546 59.78 -0.66 23.53
C PHE A 546 59.25 0.74 23.22
N GLU A 547 60.17 1.70 23.05
CA GLU A 547 59.83 3.08 22.68
C GLU A 547 59.79 3.23 21.15
N MET A 548 58.83 4.03 20.64
CA MET A 548 58.61 4.26 19.22
C MET A 548 59.02 5.69 18.85
N ASP A 549 60.20 5.85 18.25
CA ASP A 549 60.76 7.16 17.88
C ASP A 549 60.09 7.72 16.61
N LEU A 550 58.92 8.34 16.78
CA LEU A 550 58.11 8.96 15.72
C LEU A 550 58.69 10.30 15.21
N ARG A 551 60.01 10.44 15.11
CA ARG A 551 60.65 11.61 14.51
C ARG A 551 60.30 11.72 13.01
N PRO A 552 59.76 12.85 12.53
CA PRO A 552 59.46 13.04 11.12
C PRO A 552 60.76 13.04 10.30
N SER A 553 60.81 12.27 9.21
CA SER A 553 61.94 12.26 8.30
C SER A 553 62.18 13.64 7.71
N SER A 554 63.45 14.03 7.52
CA SER A 554 63.74 15.32 6.91
C SER A 554 63.30 15.32 5.44
N ARG A 555 62.96 16.49 4.91
CA ARG A 555 62.57 16.64 3.49
C ARG A 555 63.64 16.10 2.53
N HIS A 556 64.90 16.09 2.98
CA HIS A 556 66.07 15.64 2.23
C HIS A 556 66.18 14.11 2.11
N ASP A 557 65.67 13.36 3.10
CA ASP A 557 65.70 11.89 3.09
C ASP A 557 64.71 11.32 2.06
N ILE A 558 63.58 12.00 1.88
CA ILE A 558 62.52 11.65 0.93
C ILE A 558 63.00 11.85 -0.52
N GLU A 559 63.78 12.90 -0.79
CA GLU A 559 64.26 13.25 -2.13
C GLU A 559 65.44 12.38 -2.60
N GLN A 560 66.27 11.87 -1.69
CA GLN A 560 67.43 11.03 -2.05
C GLN A 560 67.11 9.55 -2.25
N GLY A 561 65.90 9.08 -1.89
CA GLY A 561 65.46 7.70 -2.15
C GLY A 561 66.38 6.60 -1.56
N ARG A 562 67.03 6.87 -0.42
CA ARG A 562 68.01 5.96 0.18
C ARG A 562 67.36 4.63 0.58
N PRO A 563 67.95 3.47 0.26
CA PRO A 563 67.46 2.19 0.76
C PRO A 563 67.68 2.10 2.28
N PHE A 564 66.69 1.57 3.00
CA PHE A 564 66.67 1.47 4.47
C PHE A 564 67.64 0.39 5.05
N ILE A 565 68.68 0.01 4.30
CA ILE A 565 69.56 -1.11 4.61
C ILE A 565 71.03 -0.73 4.37
N SER A 566 71.77 -0.50 5.45
CA SER A 566 73.24 -0.51 5.44
C SER A 566 73.75 -1.65 6.32
N LYS A 567 74.07 -2.81 5.73
CA LYS A 567 74.77 -3.89 6.44
C LYS A 567 76.23 -3.48 6.67
N SER A 568 76.64 -3.31 7.91
CA SER A 568 78.04 -3.06 8.28
C SER A 568 78.81 -4.37 8.43
N THR A 569 79.85 -4.59 7.62
CA THR A 569 80.77 -5.73 7.73
C THR A 569 82.22 -5.24 7.88
N GLY A 570 82.99 -5.89 8.77
CA GLY A 570 84.46 -5.88 8.69
C GLY A 570 85.25 -4.86 9.53
N SER A 571 85.42 -5.17 10.82
CA SER A 571 86.58 -4.90 11.70
C SER A 571 87.85 -4.23 11.10
N ARG A 572 88.39 -3.21 11.80
CA ARG A 572 89.79 -3.21 12.35
C ARG A 572 90.15 -1.99 13.24
N ARG A 573 90.76 -2.28 14.40
CA ARG A 573 91.70 -1.52 15.28
C ARG A 573 91.66 0.02 15.44
N ALA A 574 91.75 0.46 16.70
CA ALA A 574 92.16 1.81 17.16
C ALA A 574 93.71 1.94 17.27
N PRO A 575 94.30 3.08 17.74
CA PRO A 575 94.31 3.40 19.20
C PRO A 575 94.25 4.90 19.61
N ASP A 576 93.96 5.13 20.91
CA ASP A 576 94.31 6.27 21.81
C ASP A 576 93.88 7.73 21.43
N ALA A 577 93.72 8.69 22.37
CA ALA A 577 94.09 8.74 23.79
C ALA A 577 93.14 9.62 24.68
N THR A 578 93.29 9.46 26.01
CA THR A 578 93.04 10.44 27.11
C THR A 578 91.66 11.12 27.30
N THR A 579 90.88 10.54 28.22
CA THR A 579 90.15 11.22 29.33
C THR A 579 91.15 11.83 30.37
N PRO A 580 90.77 12.64 31.42
CA PRO A 580 89.50 12.58 32.16
C PRO A 580 88.88 13.89 32.78
N ASP A 581 87.72 13.70 33.41
CA ASP A 581 87.16 14.39 34.61
C ASP A 581 86.73 15.89 34.56
N ALA A 582 85.67 16.33 35.26
CA ALA A 582 84.57 15.62 35.97
C ALA A 582 83.41 16.58 36.38
N ARG A 583 82.34 15.98 36.95
CA ARG A 583 81.13 16.54 37.61
C ARG A 583 79.96 16.86 36.66
N LEU A 584 78.72 16.34 36.84
CA LEU A 584 77.80 16.20 38.00
C LEU A 584 77.16 17.55 38.41
N SER A 585 75.84 17.66 38.66
CA SER A 585 74.84 16.62 38.97
C SER A 585 73.41 16.86 38.41
N SER A 586 72.54 15.87 38.68
CA SER A 586 71.06 15.79 38.71
C SER A 586 70.31 17.04 39.23
N THR A 587 68.98 17.23 39.06
CA THR A 587 67.85 16.27 39.24
C THR A 587 66.57 16.50 38.39
N GLU A 588 65.95 15.38 37.97
CA GLU A 588 64.53 14.96 38.14
C GLU A 588 63.35 15.97 38.08
N GLN A 589 62.48 15.83 37.05
CA GLN A 589 61.04 15.38 37.06
C GLN A 589 60.00 15.89 38.12
N PRO A 590 58.64 15.68 38.01
CA PRO A 590 57.79 15.09 36.94
C PRO A 590 56.36 15.73 36.64
N VAL A 591 55.64 15.17 35.63
CA VAL A 591 54.18 14.78 35.60
C VAL A 591 52.96 15.73 35.29
N LEU A 592 52.11 15.22 34.34
CA LEU A 592 50.68 15.37 33.94
C LEU A 592 49.81 16.67 33.97
N VAL A 593 49.25 16.99 32.79
CA VAL A 593 47.81 16.95 32.37
C VAL A 593 46.68 17.36 33.35
N PHE A 594 45.80 18.30 32.94
CA PHE A 594 44.32 18.16 32.94
C PHE A 594 43.60 19.22 32.04
N LEU A 595 42.27 19.10 31.88
CA LEU A 595 41.38 19.93 31.03
C LEU A 595 40.85 21.19 31.73
N GLY A 596 40.53 22.24 30.95
CA GLY A 596 39.74 23.43 31.34
C GLY A 596 39.77 24.48 30.20
N GLN A 597 38.67 24.70 29.46
CA GLN A 597 37.48 25.53 29.77
C GLN A 597 37.71 27.05 29.67
N PHE A 598 36.91 27.69 28.80
CA PHE A 598 36.44 29.07 28.95
C PHE A 598 35.09 29.22 28.25
N GLU A 599 34.04 29.56 29.02
CA GLU A 599 32.73 30.02 28.53
C GLU A 599 32.58 31.53 28.86
N PRO A 600 31.37 32.12 29.01
CA PRO A 600 30.74 32.89 27.93
C PRO A 600 30.67 34.40 28.21
N GLY A 601 30.43 35.19 27.15
CA GLY A 601 30.18 36.64 27.25
C GLY A 601 28.69 36.99 27.27
N SER A 602 28.28 37.94 28.11
CA SER A 602 26.88 38.33 28.34
C SER A 602 26.46 39.63 27.61
N GLY A 603 25.18 39.74 27.24
CA GLY A 603 24.60 40.94 26.65
C GLY A 603 23.14 40.80 26.20
N GLN A 604 22.20 41.23 27.04
CA GLN A 604 20.76 41.44 26.75
C GLN A 604 20.48 42.97 26.74
N PRO A 605 19.29 43.48 26.31
CA PRO A 605 18.17 42.83 25.61
C PRO A 605 17.73 43.60 24.33
N ASP A 606 16.65 43.20 23.65
CA ASP A 606 15.33 43.88 23.70
C ASP A 606 14.25 43.08 22.90
N PHE A 607 12.97 43.46 23.02
CA PHE A 607 11.84 42.92 22.25
C PHE A 607 11.31 43.93 21.21
N THR A 608 11.08 43.48 19.97
CA THR A 608 9.85 43.82 19.21
C THR A 608 9.67 42.87 18.02
N GLU A 609 8.45 42.79 17.52
CA GLU A 609 8.06 41.91 16.40
C GLU A 609 8.44 42.52 15.04
N ASP A 610 8.71 41.67 14.05
CA ASP A 610 8.03 41.79 12.77
C ASP A 610 7.88 40.41 12.13
N VAL A 611 6.84 40.21 11.31
CA VAL A 611 6.42 38.89 10.80
C VAL A 611 6.68 38.77 9.30
N THR A 612 7.43 37.74 8.89
CA THR A 612 7.47 37.27 7.50
C THR A 612 6.93 35.84 7.45
N ASP A 613 5.71 35.72 6.96
CA ASP A 613 5.02 34.45 6.66
C ASP A 613 5.41 33.99 5.25
N ASP A 614 5.87 32.74 5.13
CA ASP A 614 6.19 32.04 3.87
C ASP A 614 5.94 30.54 4.12
N GLY A 615 4.74 30.06 3.77
CA GLY A 615 4.23 28.76 4.24
C GLY A 615 4.77 27.52 3.52
N GLU A 616 4.98 26.44 4.29
CA GLU A 616 5.23 25.10 3.75
C GLU A 616 3.96 24.55 3.07
N VAL A 617 3.96 24.49 1.73
CA VAL A 617 2.95 23.74 0.97
C VAL A 617 3.34 22.26 0.93
N ALA A 618 2.57 21.41 1.62
CA ALA A 618 2.71 19.96 1.54
C ALA A 618 2.10 19.43 0.24
N GLU A 619 2.91 18.84 -0.65
CA GLU A 619 2.40 18.18 -1.87
C GLU A 619 1.72 16.83 -1.56
N PRO A 620 0.47 16.60 -2.00
CA PRO A 620 -0.13 15.28 -1.99
C PRO A 620 0.41 14.44 -3.16
N GLY A 621 1.15 13.38 -2.85
CA GLY A 621 1.74 12.49 -3.87
C GLY A 621 0.68 11.70 -4.64
N TYR A 622 0.44 12.07 -5.90
CA TYR A 622 -0.41 11.31 -6.81
C TYR A 622 0.18 9.93 -7.12
N VAL A 623 -0.55 8.87 -6.76
CA VAL A 623 -0.24 7.50 -7.22
C VAL A 623 -0.81 7.32 -8.62
N THR A 624 0.06 7.30 -9.64
CA THR A 624 -0.30 6.77 -10.96
C THR A 624 -0.62 5.29 -10.83
N GLY A 625 -1.87 4.90 -11.08
CA GLY A 625 -2.29 3.49 -11.09
C GLY A 625 -1.41 2.66 -12.03
N ALA A 626 -0.93 1.51 -11.56
CA ALA A 626 -0.02 0.68 -12.34
C ALA A 626 -0.71 0.11 -13.58
N GLY A 627 -0.19 0.41 -14.77
CA GLY A 627 -0.68 -0.14 -16.04
C GLY A 627 -0.44 -1.65 -16.12
N GLY A 628 -1.46 -2.44 -15.77
CA GLY A 628 -1.44 -3.91 -15.72
C GLY A 628 -2.60 -4.53 -16.48
N SER A 629 -2.54 -4.49 -17.81
CA SER A 629 -3.40 -5.25 -18.75
C SER A 629 -4.91 -5.27 -18.43
N SER A 630 -5.55 -4.10 -18.41
CA SER A 630 -7.03 -4.01 -18.45
C SER A 630 -7.62 -4.62 -19.74
N GLU A 631 -6.89 -4.58 -20.85
CA GLU A 631 -7.29 -5.12 -22.16
C GLU A 631 -7.63 -6.62 -22.10
N ALA A 632 -6.83 -7.42 -21.38
CA ALA A 632 -7.09 -8.85 -21.19
C ALA A 632 -8.39 -9.15 -20.41
N LEU A 633 -8.88 -8.18 -19.62
CA LEU A 633 -10.17 -8.23 -18.93
C LEU A 633 -11.30 -7.50 -19.69
N ALA A 634 -11.01 -6.86 -20.82
CA ALA A 634 -12.03 -6.35 -21.75
C ALA A 634 -12.42 -7.41 -22.79
N ASP A 635 -11.41 -8.05 -23.41
CA ASP A 635 -11.61 -9.09 -24.43
C ASP A 635 -12.33 -10.33 -23.88
N ALA A 636 -11.99 -10.76 -22.66
CA ALA A 636 -12.62 -11.91 -22.00
C ALA A 636 -14.10 -11.70 -21.64
N TRP A 637 -14.62 -10.46 -21.75
CA TRP A 637 -15.99 -10.09 -21.39
C TRP A 637 -16.76 -9.42 -22.55
N GLY A 638 -16.22 -9.44 -23.77
CA GLY A 638 -16.93 -9.04 -25.00
C GLY A 638 -17.27 -7.55 -25.11
N ILE A 639 -16.47 -6.66 -24.50
CA ILE A 639 -16.78 -5.22 -24.47
C ILE A 639 -16.43 -4.56 -25.81
N HIS A 640 -17.36 -4.64 -26.77
CA HIS A 640 -17.34 -3.85 -28.00
C HIS A 640 -18.46 -2.79 -27.97
N GLY A 641 -18.09 -1.51 -27.77
CA GLY A 641 -19.04 -0.39 -27.92
C GLY A 641 -18.95 0.73 -26.87
N ALA A 642 -18.19 0.57 -25.79
CA ALA A 642 -18.01 1.63 -24.80
C ALA A 642 -16.98 2.68 -25.27
N THR A 643 -17.43 3.90 -25.55
CA THR A 643 -16.55 5.04 -25.86
C THR A 643 -15.80 5.52 -24.61
N PRO A 644 -14.49 5.83 -24.69
CA PRO A 644 -13.72 6.34 -23.56
C PRO A 644 -14.05 7.80 -23.27
N ALA A 645 -15.17 8.02 -22.56
CA ALA A 645 -15.63 9.35 -22.10
C ALA A 645 -15.84 9.42 -20.58
N ALA A 646 -15.98 8.28 -19.89
CA ALA A 646 -16.23 8.23 -18.45
C ALA A 646 -14.97 8.32 -17.56
N ALA A 647 -13.77 8.42 -18.15
CA ALA A 647 -12.50 8.43 -17.41
C ALA A 647 -12.07 9.84 -16.96
N ASP A 648 -12.42 10.89 -17.71
CA ASP A 648 -11.95 12.26 -17.48
C ASP A 648 -12.86 13.10 -16.56
N ALA A 649 -13.96 12.53 -16.07
CA ALA A 649 -14.94 13.21 -15.20
C ALA A 649 -14.40 13.63 -13.82
N TRP A 650 -13.20 13.17 -13.45
CA TRP A 650 -12.53 13.49 -12.18
C TRP A 650 -11.33 14.47 -12.35
N GLY A 651 -11.34 15.26 -13.43
CA GLY A 651 -10.43 16.39 -13.62
C GLY A 651 -10.78 17.59 -12.72
N THR A 652 -9.79 18.10 -11.99
CA THR A 652 -9.96 19.20 -11.02
C THR A 652 -10.32 20.55 -11.66
N ARG A 653 -11.55 21.04 -11.41
CA ARG A 653 -11.87 22.46 -11.62
C ARG A 653 -11.29 23.30 -10.48
N ASN A 654 -10.10 23.85 -10.70
CA ASN A 654 -9.56 24.92 -9.86
C ASN A 654 -10.50 26.14 -9.90
N ILE A 655 -10.91 26.65 -8.73
CA ILE A 655 -11.58 27.95 -8.62
C ILE A 655 -10.52 29.03 -8.82
N ALA A 656 -10.33 29.45 -10.07
CA ALA A 656 -9.44 30.53 -10.43
C ALA A 656 -10.09 31.89 -10.11
N THR A 657 -9.76 32.46 -8.94
CA THR A 657 -10.11 33.82 -8.55
C THR A 657 -9.56 34.83 -9.56
N THR A 658 -10.43 35.35 -10.42
CA THR A 658 -10.09 36.28 -11.50
C THR A 658 -10.45 37.71 -11.11
N THR A 659 -9.60 38.34 -10.30
CA THR A 659 -9.62 39.79 -10.06
C THR A 659 -9.13 40.54 -11.30
N ALA A 660 -10.04 40.78 -12.25
CA ALA A 660 -9.81 41.69 -13.37
C ALA A 660 -10.03 43.14 -12.92
N ALA A 661 -9.01 43.99 -13.06
CA ALA A 661 -9.07 45.40 -12.68
C ALA A 661 -9.74 46.28 -13.75
N GLU A 662 -10.24 47.44 -13.32
CA GLU A 662 -10.82 48.47 -14.18
C GLU A 662 -9.76 49.12 -15.10
N ALA A 663 -10.11 49.38 -16.36
CA ALA A 663 -9.42 50.34 -17.22
C ALA A 663 -10.31 50.84 -18.37
N ASP A 664 -10.60 52.15 -18.35
CA ASP A 664 -10.92 53.06 -19.46
C ASP A 664 -11.93 52.67 -20.57
N ALA A 665 -13.18 53.13 -20.40
CA ALA A 665 -13.97 53.82 -21.46
C ALA A 665 -15.11 54.67 -20.87
#